data_AF-A0AB38MXN3-F1
#
_entry.id   AF-A0AB38MXN3-F1
#
_cell.length_a   1.000
_cell.length_b   1.000
_cell.length_c   1.000
_cell.angle_alpha   90.00
_cell.angle_beta   90.00
_cell.angle_gamma   90.00
#
_symmetry.space_group_name_H-M   'P 1'
#
loop_
_entity.id
_entity.type
_entity.pdbx_description
1 polymer ?
#
loop_
_entity_poly.entity_id
_entity_poly.type
_entity_poly.pdbx_seq_one_letter_code
_entity_poly.pdbx_strand_id
1 'polypeptide(L)'
;MEFGKLNYSYYNHVSQYVCLNNWLPSYLIIDRHPIKKSSEQKVKLNKYSSVITEDISHLGAQAFLHAIGLKEEDLEKPQVGVLSVGFDSNPCNNLLNKFGEYVRQSLEKENLLGFAASSVGVSDAITQGTSGMNYSLPSRDLIADSFQMIVEAQQYDASVLIPGCDKNMPGALMAALRYNRPSIIVYGGTIKPGTHQIDCQPLNVKKGDQSNITDTFEAYGAYLNGKISEPELKIIKQNACPGSGSCGGLFTANTMSSIIEAMVVRNLLEKDIKPRDIMTRSAFLNAITIVMILGGSTNSVLHLLAIARSGDVELTMQDFSDVAARTPFLANMKPSGKYMMQDLHEVGGLPAVLKYVYDSTDLLDGSCLTVTGQTLAENLANITVDYDKFHTVIHPLQAPIKDTGHIRILNGSLAPGNAVAKITGKEGLKFEGTAMCFEEEDDVLQAVADKRIVAGTAVILRYKGPKGAPGMPEMLTPTAALYGASHGFVIGHVVPEAFNGGPIALIKDGDRVIVDAIENTIDVDISQEELARRQAEWKPRPLKHQRGVLYKYSKLVSDASHVYFFLINYQMRNANDALNSLSARLKGEVDSITAQIEAGNEFEIYIKALSLLTDIEHLRKNIGLEFEGYDNFRGFVDSTGKKASSDLVYPTLPPTIDAVLDNKETLSEEPEFVPRELTDTVNEVSLEKPTTSQPVQPSEPVKKPQPSYTYDYHKEKELYESRRKGKDTNGAVSQRSARAEQDDLSEELIAMTKQLKQNALALSQGLSSDMPLIEQTSNKLEVAVQLPV
;
A
#
# COMPACT_ATOMS: atom_id res chain seq x y z
N MET A 1 11.41 -3.61 67.07
CA MET A 1 10.93 -4.66 68.00
C MET A 1 9.75 -5.34 67.33
N GLU A 2 9.73 -6.66 67.32
CA GLU A 2 8.60 -7.45 66.82
C GLU A 2 7.58 -7.73 67.94
N PHE A 3 6.32 -7.95 67.55
CA PHE A 3 5.30 -8.91 68.03
C PHE A 3 4.05 -8.57 67.19
N GLY A 4 3.32 -9.46 66.51
CA GLY A 4 2.99 -10.87 66.79
C GLY A 4 1.66 -10.93 67.56
N LYS A 5 0.65 -11.73 67.21
CA LYS A 5 0.45 -12.76 66.15
C LYS A 5 -1.04 -13.22 66.18
N LEU A 6 -1.56 -13.87 65.11
CA LEU A 6 -2.79 -14.74 65.12
C LEU A 6 -4.17 -14.02 65.37
N ASN A 7 -5.36 -14.52 64.99
CA ASN A 7 -5.80 -15.46 63.93
C ASN A 7 -7.33 -15.36 63.63
N TYR A 8 -7.75 -15.61 62.37
CA TYR A 8 -8.97 -16.31 61.89
C TYR A 8 -10.43 -15.98 62.36
N SER A 9 -11.38 -16.14 61.40
CA SER A 9 -12.78 -16.67 61.57
C SER A 9 -13.86 -15.73 62.21
N TYR A 10 -15.13 -15.64 61.79
CA TYR A 10 -15.91 -15.99 60.57
C TYR A 10 -17.31 -15.30 60.62
N TYR A 11 -17.99 -15.18 59.46
CA TYR A 11 -19.47 -15.16 59.24
C TYR A 11 -20.46 -14.10 59.83
N ASN A 12 -21.20 -13.47 58.90
CA ASN A 12 -22.69 -13.49 58.70
C ASN A 12 -23.69 -12.38 59.14
N HIS A 13 -24.76 -12.32 58.32
CA HIS A 13 -26.11 -11.70 58.46
C HIS A 13 -26.17 -10.15 58.41
N VAL A 14 -27.24 -9.48 57.91
CA VAL A 14 -28.65 -9.80 57.52
C VAL A 14 -28.94 -9.13 56.14
N SER A 15 -29.71 -9.56 55.11
CA SER A 15 -30.72 -10.60 54.80
C SER A 15 -32.19 -10.07 54.59
N GLN A 16 -33.01 -10.79 53.78
CA GLN A 16 -34.41 -10.51 53.33
C GLN A 16 -34.54 -9.53 52.11
N TYR A 17 -35.49 -9.67 51.16
CA TYR A 17 -36.85 -10.28 51.16
C TYR A 17 -37.18 -11.25 49.98
N VAL A 18 -37.98 -12.29 50.29
CA VAL A 18 -39.07 -13.01 49.54
C VAL A 18 -39.13 -12.92 47.99
N CYS A 19 -39.29 -13.94 47.13
CA CYS A 19 -39.77 -15.36 47.11
C CYS A 19 -41.10 -15.60 46.32
N LEU A 20 -41.30 -16.86 45.87
CA LEU A 20 -42.38 -17.44 45.02
C LEU A 20 -42.15 -17.29 43.49
N ASN A 21 -42.40 -18.29 42.62
CA ASN A 21 -43.03 -19.61 42.83
C ASN A 21 -42.45 -20.73 41.94
N ASN A 22 -42.71 -22.01 42.27
CA ASN A 22 -42.13 -23.21 41.64
C ASN A 22 -42.83 -23.67 40.35
N TRP A 23 -42.19 -24.59 39.59
CA TRP A 23 -42.71 -25.95 39.30
C TRP A 23 -41.56 -26.90 38.87
N LEU A 24 -41.82 -28.22 38.79
CA LEU A 24 -40.86 -29.34 38.68
C LEU A 24 -41.21 -30.25 37.46
N PRO A 25 -40.50 -31.34 37.13
CA PRO A 25 -39.04 -31.52 36.94
C PRO A 25 -38.69 -32.38 35.68
N SER A 26 -37.40 -32.76 35.54
CA SER A 26 -36.89 -33.97 34.85
C SER A 26 -36.95 -34.10 33.32
N TYR A 27 -35.79 -34.29 32.69
CA TYR A 27 -35.38 -35.61 32.15
C TYR A 27 -33.87 -35.67 31.79
N LEU A 28 -33.37 -36.90 31.66
CA LEU A 28 -32.01 -37.34 31.28
C LEU A 28 -30.82 -36.95 32.19
N ILE A 29 -30.14 -37.99 32.66
CA ILE A 29 -28.78 -37.96 33.20
C ILE A 29 -27.82 -38.15 32.02
N ILE A 30 -26.70 -37.41 32.00
CA ILE A 30 -25.50 -37.74 31.21
C ILE A 30 -24.34 -37.91 32.19
N ASP A 31 -23.48 -38.87 31.90
CA ASP A 31 -22.50 -39.39 32.84
C ASP A 31 -21.42 -38.36 33.23
N ARG A 32 -21.06 -38.31 34.52
CA ARG A 32 -20.04 -37.38 35.03
C ARG A 32 -18.69 -38.09 35.12
N HIS A 33 -17.96 -38.09 34.00
CA HIS A 33 -16.51 -38.29 34.07
C HIS A 33 -15.88 -37.25 35.02
N PRO A 34 -14.94 -37.65 35.89
CA PRO A 34 -14.29 -36.74 36.82
C PRO A 34 -13.43 -35.74 36.05
N ILE A 35 -13.84 -34.48 36.06
CA ILE A 35 -13.04 -33.37 35.52
C ILE A 35 -11.70 -33.36 36.25
N LYS A 36 -10.63 -33.74 35.54
CA LYS A 36 -9.27 -33.49 36.02
C LYS A 36 -9.15 -32.00 36.31
N LYS A 37 -8.72 -31.63 37.53
CA LYS A 37 -8.23 -30.26 37.77
C LYS A 37 -7.17 -29.98 36.70
N SER A 38 -7.36 -28.93 35.92
CA SER A 38 -6.32 -28.46 35.02
C SER A 38 -5.10 -28.10 35.85
N SER A 39 -3.98 -28.78 35.59
CA SER A 39 -2.68 -28.26 35.95
C SER A 39 -2.53 -26.89 35.30
N GLU A 40 -2.03 -25.90 36.04
CA GLU A 40 -1.72 -24.58 35.50
C GLU A 40 -0.73 -24.75 34.34
N GLN A 41 -1.22 -24.57 33.10
CA GLN A 41 -0.36 -24.63 31.92
C GLN A 41 0.53 -23.41 31.95
N LYS A 42 1.79 -23.63 32.31
CA LYS A 42 2.85 -22.61 32.27
C LYS A 42 2.91 -22.06 30.84
N VAL A 43 2.59 -20.77 30.67
CA VAL A 43 2.50 -20.15 29.34
C VAL A 43 3.86 -20.26 28.65
N LYS A 44 3.91 -20.89 27.47
CA LYS A 44 5.13 -20.91 26.67
C LYS A 44 5.36 -19.52 26.09
N LEU A 45 6.47 -18.88 26.49
CA LEU A 45 6.81 -17.52 26.09
C LEU A 45 7.64 -17.49 24.80
N ASN A 46 8.46 -18.51 24.55
CA ASN A 46 9.28 -18.70 23.34
C ASN A 46 8.50 -19.41 22.21
N LYS A 47 7.29 -18.92 21.91
CA LYS A 47 6.31 -19.55 21.00
C LYS A 47 6.81 -19.80 19.57
N TYR A 48 7.62 -18.90 19.04
CA TYR A 48 8.15 -18.93 17.69
C TYR A 48 9.62 -19.36 17.68
N SER A 49 10.43 -18.80 18.59
CA SER A 49 11.87 -19.09 18.61
C SER A 49 12.17 -20.54 18.97
N SER A 50 11.28 -21.22 19.71
CA SER A 50 11.40 -22.66 19.97
C SER A 50 11.46 -23.54 18.71
N VAL A 51 10.96 -23.08 17.56
CA VAL A 51 11.15 -23.79 16.27
C VAL A 51 12.63 -23.91 15.91
N ILE A 52 13.44 -22.88 16.21
CA ILE A 52 14.87 -22.85 15.89
C ILE A 52 15.78 -23.12 17.11
N THR A 53 15.22 -23.24 18.32
CA THR A 53 15.99 -23.52 19.54
C THR A 53 15.71 -24.89 20.19
N GLU A 54 14.49 -25.42 20.16
CA GLU A 54 14.13 -26.70 20.80
C GLU A 54 14.13 -27.90 19.83
N ASP A 55 13.86 -27.68 18.55
CA ASP A 55 13.77 -28.76 17.56
C ASP A 55 15.17 -29.23 17.12
N ILE A 56 15.47 -30.51 17.36
CA ILE A 56 16.75 -31.16 17.04
C ILE A 56 17.07 -31.22 15.54
N SER A 57 16.12 -30.97 14.65
CA SER A 57 16.39 -30.82 13.21
C SER A 57 17.06 -29.49 12.86
N HIS A 58 16.93 -28.47 13.73
CA HIS A 58 17.45 -27.12 13.52
C HIS A 58 18.87 -26.88 14.09
N LEU A 59 19.71 -27.94 14.15
CA LEU A 59 21.11 -27.88 14.62
C LEU A 59 21.92 -26.71 14.04
N GLY A 60 21.69 -26.34 12.78
CA GLY A 60 22.37 -25.22 12.12
C GLY A 60 22.04 -23.86 12.76
N ALA A 61 20.80 -23.66 13.21
CA ALA A 61 20.40 -22.45 13.92
C ALA A 61 20.96 -22.44 15.34
N GLN A 62 20.82 -23.55 16.08
CA GLN A 62 21.40 -23.72 17.42
C GLN A 62 22.91 -23.47 17.44
N ALA A 63 23.66 -24.02 16.47
CA ALA A 63 25.10 -23.80 16.34
C ALA A 63 25.47 -22.33 16.09
N PHE A 64 24.70 -21.60 15.26
CA PHE A 64 24.90 -20.16 15.05
C PHE A 64 24.52 -19.33 16.29
N LEU A 65 23.49 -19.73 17.03
CA LEU A 65 23.10 -19.12 18.30
C LEU A 65 24.17 -19.30 19.38
N HIS A 66 24.82 -20.47 19.45
CA HIS A 66 26.02 -20.64 20.30
C HIS A 66 27.21 -19.81 19.80
N ALA A 67 27.40 -19.67 18.49
CA ALA A 67 28.50 -18.88 17.92
C ALA A 67 28.41 -17.38 18.23
N ILE A 68 27.21 -16.84 18.48
CA ILE A 68 27.01 -15.47 19.01
C ILE A 68 27.05 -15.38 20.55
N GLY A 69 27.35 -16.49 21.23
CA GLY A 69 27.63 -16.54 22.68
C GLY A 69 26.49 -17.04 23.57
N LEU A 70 25.39 -17.55 23.02
CA LEU A 70 24.31 -18.14 23.83
C LEU A 70 24.70 -19.53 24.36
N LYS A 71 24.25 -19.84 25.58
CA LYS A 71 24.33 -21.19 26.16
C LYS A 71 23.05 -21.97 25.93
N GLU A 72 23.06 -23.26 26.27
CA GLU A 72 21.85 -24.10 26.34
C GLU A 72 20.73 -23.46 27.18
N GLU A 73 21.08 -22.93 28.36
CA GLU A 73 20.13 -22.25 29.27
C GLU A 73 19.56 -20.93 28.71
N ASP A 74 20.12 -20.40 27.61
CA ASP A 74 19.58 -19.24 26.90
C ASP A 74 18.61 -19.64 25.78
N LEU A 75 18.71 -20.87 25.25
CA LEU A 75 17.87 -21.35 24.13
C LEU A 75 16.38 -21.52 24.51
N GLU A 76 16.07 -21.70 25.80
CA GLU A 76 14.70 -21.70 26.35
C GLU A 76 14.07 -20.28 26.46
N LYS A 77 14.86 -19.22 26.30
CA LYS A 77 14.42 -17.83 26.57
C LYS A 77 13.74 -17.22 25.35
N PRO A 78 12.68 -16.39 25.53
CA PRO A 78 12.05 -15.69 24.42
C PRO A 78 13.02 -14.72 23.74
N GLN A 79 12.98 -14.71 22.42
CA GLN A 79 13.80 -13.88 21.57
C GLN A 79 13.02 -12.64 21.11
N VAL A 80 13.61 -11.46 21.30
CA VAL A 80 12.96 -10.17 21.08
C VAL A 80 13.78 -9.36 20.08
N GLY A 81 13.19 -9.05 18.94
CA GLY A 81 13.81 -8.16 17.96
C GLY A 81 13.83 -6.72 18.47
N VAL A 82 15.02 -6.13 18.62
CA VAL A 82 15.21 -4.70 18.92
C VAL A 82 15.48 -3.99 17.60
N LEU A 83 14.41 -3.44 17.01
CA LEU A 83 14.32 -3.10 15.59
C LEU A 83 14.40 -1.58 15.38
N SER A 84 15.59 -1.07 15.09
CA SER A 84 15.86 0.36 14.96
C SER A 84 15.70 0.87 13.52
N VAL A 85 15.46 2.17 13.35
CA VAL A 85 15.64 2.89 12.07
C VAL A 85 16.77 3.93 12.19
N GLY A 86 17.85 3.58 12.88
CA GLY A 86 18.91 4.53 13.25
C GLY A 86 20.01 4.69 12.20
N PHE A 87 20.29 5.93 11.81
CA PHE A 87 21.37 6.29 10.90
C PHE A 87 21.88 7.72 11.16
N ASP A 88 23.19 7.92 10.99
CA ASP A 88 23.92 9.08 11.53
C ASP A 88 23.54 10.43 10.89
N SER A 89 23.17 10.42 9.61
CA SER A 89 22.98 11.64 8.81
C SER A 89 21.66 12.37 9.04
N ASN A 90 20.80 11.91 9.96
CA ASN A 90 19.54 12.59 10.30
C ASN A 90 19.38 12.77 11.82
N PRO A 91 19.13 13.98 12.34
CA PRO A 91 18.88 14.22 13.76
C PRO A 91 17.75 13.37 14.36
N CYS A 92 16.72 13.03 13.56
CA CYS A 92 15.61 12.18 14.00
C CYS A 92 16.02 10.71 14.25
N ASN A 93 17.18 10.27 13.74
CA ASN A 93 17.56 8.85 13.68
C ASN A 93 18.94 8.53 14.29
N ASN A 94 19.83 9.51 14.42
CA ASN A 94 21.24 9.28 14.78
C ASN A 94 21.49 8.75 16.21
N LEU A 95 20.49 8.72 17.10
CA LEU A 95 20.59 8.12 18.44
C LEU A 95 19.81 6.81 18.61
N LEU A 96 19.02 6.36 17.63
CA LEU A 96 18.08 5.24 17.82
C LEU A 96 18.79 3.90 18.04
N ASN A 97 19.95 3.67 17.39
CA ASN A 97 20.75 2.46 17.59
C ASN A 97 21.27 2.37 19.03
N LYS A 98 21.74 3.51 19.58
CA LYS A 98 22.16 3.63 20.99
C LYS A 98 20.99 3.49 21.96
N PHE A 99 19.79 3.96 21.58
CA PHE A 99 18.59 3.73 22.37
C PHE A 99 18.22 2.24 22.42
N GLY A 100 18.42 1.53 21.31
CA GLY A 100 18.34 0.07 21.24
C GLY A 100 19.26 -0.66 22.22
N GLU A 101 20.46 -0.14 22.51
CA GLU A 101 21.35 -0.71 23.53
C GLU A 101 20.71 -0.68 24.94
N TYR A 102 20.05 0.42 25.31
CA TYR A 102 19.34 0.54 26.59
C TYR A 102 18.10 -0.37 26.65
N VAL A 103 17.37 -0.51 25.54
CA VAL A 103 16.27 -1.48 25.41
C VAL A 103 16.79 -2.90 25.63
N ARG A 104 17.89 -3.27 24.97
CA ARG A 104 18.55 -4.58 25.10
C ARG A 104 18.95 -4.87 26.56
N GLN A 105 19.56 -3.90 27.24
CA GLN A 105 19.89 -3.97 28.68
C GLN A 105 18.68 -4.06 29.60
N SER A 106 17.49 -3.65 29.15
CA SER A 106 16.24 -3.83 29.89
C SER A 106 15.63 -5.21 29.68
N LEU A 107 15.74 -5.77 28.47
CA LEU A 107 15.30 -7.13 28.14
C LEU A 107 16.13 -8.19 28.88
N GLU A 108 17.46 -8.00 28.96
CA GLU A 108 18.37 -8.88 29.71
C GLU A 108 17.97 -9.01 31.19
N LYS A 109 17.55 -7.90 31.83
CA LYS A 109 17.09 -7.89 33.24
C LYS A 109 15.79 -8.65 33.45
N GLU A 110 14.95 -8.73 32.41
CA GLU A 110 13.71 -9.51 32.41
C GLU A 110 13.91 -10.97 31.97
N ASN A 111 15.16 -11.40 31.76
CA ASN A 111 15.52 -12.72 31.24
C ASN A 111 14.94 -12.99 29.83
N LEU A 112 14.92 -11.94 28.99
CA LEU A 112 14.55 -11.98 27.57
C LEU A 112 15.81 -11.70 26.72
N LEU A 113 15.95 -12.38 25.58
CA LEU A 113 17.09 -12.19 24.66
C LEU A 113 16.79 -11.07 23.66
N GLY A 114 17.48 -9.93 23.78
CA GLY A 114 17.34 -8.82 22.84
C GLY A 114 18.33 -8.87 21.69
N PHE A 115 17.85 -9.08 20.45
CA PHE A 115 18.67 -9.07 19.24
C PHE A 115 18.48 -7.78 18.45
N ALA A 116 19.56 -7.00 18.31
CA ALA A 116 19.52 -5.73 17.59
C ALA A 116 19.56 -5.94 16.07
N ALA A 117 18.61 -5.32 15.36
CA ALA A 117 18.61 -5.22 13.91
C ALA A 117 18.16 -3.82 13.48
N SER A 118 18.27 -3.48 12.20
CA SER A 118 17.87 -2.16 11.71
C SER A 118 17.28 -2.20 10.31
N SER A 119 16.35 -1.28 10.05
CA SER A 119 15.84 -1.00 8.71
C SER A 119 16.38 0.33 8.17
N VAL A 120 16.15 0.58 6.88
CA VAL A 120 16.52 1.82 6.20
C VAL A 120 15.59 2.97 6.59
N GLY A 121 16.08 4.20 6.53
CA GLY A 121 15.27 5.40 6.72
C GLY A 121 15.60 6.49 5.71
N VAL A 122 14.67 7.43 5.54
CA VAL A 122 14.84 8.65 4.76
C VAL A 122 14.57 9.84 5.69
N SER A 123 15.26 10.95 5.47
CA SER A 123 14.98 12.22 6.14
C SER A 123 14.20 13.14 5.21
N ASP A 124 12.94 13.38 5.55
CA ASP A 124 12.04 14.28 4.83
C ASP A 124 12.65 15.70 4.76
N ALA A 125 13.12 16.22 5.90
CA ALA A 125 13.71 17.55 6.01
C ALA A 125 14.99 17.74 5.16
N ILE A 126 15.79 16.69 4.95
CA ILE A 126 17.01 16.76 4.12
C ILE A 126 16.70 16.54 2.63
N THR A 127 15.66 15.78 2.31
CA THR A 127 15.26 15.49 0.92
C THR A 127 14.28 16.50 0.31
N GLN A 128 13.72 17.39 1.13
CA GLN A 128 12.80 18.46 0.72
C GLN A 128 13.36 19.32 -0.43
N GLY A 129 12.53 19.59 -1.44
CA GLY A 129 12.93 20.38 -2.61
C GLY A 129 13.90 19.66 -3.55
N THR A 130 14.02 18.32 -3.45
CA THR A 130 14.85 17.51 -4.33
C THR A 130 14.11 16.25 -4.79
N SER A 131 14.62 15.61 -5.86
CA SER A 131 14.15 14.29 -6.30
C SER A 131 14.36 13.17 -5.26
N GLY A 132 15.09 13.43 -4.17
CA GLY A 132 15.16 12.53 -3.01
C GLY A 132 13.82 12.38 -2.29
N MET A 133 12.94 13.40 -2.32
CA MET A 133 11.64 13.35 -1.64
C MET A 133 10.71 12.29 -2.25
N ASN A 134 10.89 11.92 -3.52
CA ASN A 134 10.21 10.78 -4.15
C ASN A 134 10.46 9.45 -3.41
N TYR A 135 11.48 9.35 -2.57
CA TYR A 135 11.80 8.16 -1.77
C TYR A 135 11.25 8.22 -0.33
N SER A 136 10.67 9.35 0.11
CA SER A 136 10.10 9.50 1.47
C SER A 136 8.95 8.52 1.72
N LEU A 137 7.79 8.70 1.07
CA LEU A 137 6.63 7.84 1.33
C LEU A 137 6.91 6.34 1.03
N PRO A 138 7.62 5.95 -0.05
CA PRO A 138 8.03 4.56 -0.26
C PRO A 138 8.89 3.95 0.87
N SER A 139 9.56 4.77 1.70
CA SER A 139 10.35 4.27 2.83
C SER A 139 9.48 3.71 3.96
N ARG A 140 8.24 4.22 4.15
CA ARG A 140 7.25 3.64 5.09
C ARG A 140 7.08 2.15 4.83
N ASP A 141 6.83 1.82 3.58
CA ASP A 141 6.49 0.47 3.16
C ASP A 141 7.71 -0.44 3.19
N LEU A 142 8.86 0.06 2.74
CA LEU A 142 10.11 -0.68 2.82
C LEU A 142 10.55 -0.97 4.27
N ILE A 143 10.25 -0.09 5.23
CA ILE A 143 10.41 -0.34 6.66
C ILE A 143 9.45 -1.43 7.13
N ALA A 144 8.19 -1.38 6.71
CA ALA A 144 7.18 -2.38 7.10
C ALA A 144 7.59 -3.79 6.64
N ASP A 145 7.95 -3.94 5.37
CA ASP A 145 8.40 -5.21 4.78
C ASP A 145 9.71 -5.69 5.43
N SER A 146 10.65 -4.77 5.66
CA SER A 146 11.96 -5.07 6.26
C SER A 146 11.86 -5.58 7.70
N PHE A 147 11.03 -4.95 8.54
CA PHE A 147 10.84 -5.41 9.91
C PHE A 147 10.02 -6.70 9.98
N GLN A 148 9.00 -6.86 9.13
CA GLN A 148 8.27 -8.12 9.01
C GLN A 148 9.19 -9.29 8.63
N MET A 149 9.97 -9.13 7.56
CA MET A 149 10.94 -10.13 7.11
C MET A 149 11.93 -10.53 8.20
N ILE A 150 12.41 -9.57 9.01
CA ILE A 150 13.34 -9.86 10.12
C ILE A 150 12.64 -10.68 11.22
N VAL A 151 11.46 -10.26 11.70
CA VAL A 151 10.74 -10.96 12.80
C VAL A 151 10.32 -12.37 12.39
N GLU A 152 9.81 -12.53 11.16
CA GLU A 152 9.35 -13.81 10.65
C GLU A 152 10.54 -14.76 10.38
N ALA A 153 11.57 -14.31 9.65
CA ALA A 153 12.69 -15.18 9.29
C ALA A 153 13.62 -15.53 10.46
N GLN A 154 13.72 -14.68 11.50
CA GLN A 154 14.49 -14.96 12.71
C GLN A 154 13.65 -15.58 13.84
N GLN A 155 12.36 -15.83 13.59
CA GLN A 155 11.40 -16.41 14.56
C GLN A 155 11.37 -15.71 15.93
N TYR A 156 11.53 -14.38 15.97
CA TYR A 156 11.43 -13.62 17.22
C TYR A 156 10.01 -13.67 17.80
N ASP A 157 9.90 -13.97 19.08
CA ASP A 157 8.63 -14.09 19.80
C ASP A 157 7.94 -12.75 20.02
N ALA A 158 8.72 -11.68 20.11
CA ALA A 158 8.26 -10.31 20.32
C ALA A 158 9.17 -9.30 19.62
N SER A 159 8.77 -8.03 19.63
CA SER A 159 9.62 -6.92 19.16
C SER A 159 9.56 -5.65 20.02
N VAL A 160 10.63 -4.87 19.93
CA VAL A 160 10.67 -3.46 20.30
C VAL A 160 11.12 -2.67 19.07
N LEU A 161 10.19 -1.98 18.41
CA LEU A 161 10.49 -1.17 17.24
C LEU A 161 10.82 0.26 17.67
N ILE A 162 11.91 0.83 17.13
CA ILE A 162 12.45 2.13 17.55
C ILE A 162 12.51 3.08 16.34
N PRO A 163 11.38 3.70 15.95
CA PRO A 163 11.29 4.69 14.89
C PRO A 163 11.49 6.13 15.40
N GLY A 164 11.91 7.06 14.54
CA GLY A 164 12.15 8.46 14.93
C GLY A 164 11.78 9.55 13.91
N CYS A 165 11.73 9.27 12.61
CA CYS A 165 11.31 10.23 11.57
C CYS A 165 9.92 9.90 11.00
N ASP A 166 9.26 10.90 10.41
CA ASP A 166 7.89 10.89 9.87
C ASP A 166 7.37 9.53 9.41
N LYS A 167 8.02 8.95 8.39
CA LYS A 167 7.55 7.76 7.69
C LYS A 167 7.96 6.45 8.40
N ASN A 168 8.76 6.51 9.47
CA ASN A 168 9.24 5.35 10.24
C ASN A 168 8.15 4.78 11.18
N MET A 169 7.45 5.63 11.93
CA MET A 169 6.39 5.23 12.85
C MET A 169 5.27 4.42 12.18
N PRO A 170 4.68 4.86 11.05
CA PRO A 170 3.68 4.05 10.34
C PRO A 170 4.27 2.75 9.80
N GLY A 171 5.49 2.75 9.26
CA GLY A 171 6.14 1.51 8.79
C GLY A 171 6.33 0.48 9.91
N ALA A 172 6.75 0.93 11.10
CA ALA A 172 6.89 0.08 12.28
C ALA A 172 5.56 -0.54 12.74
N LEU A 173 4.48 0.25 12.80
CA LEU A 173 3.17 -0.25 13.22
C LEU A 173 2.51 -1.13 12.15
N MET A 174 2.72 -0.84 10.86
CA MET A 174 2.31 -1.70 9.76
C MET A 174 2.99 -3.08 9.85
N ALA A 175 4.31 -3.14 10.12
CA ALA A 175 4.99 -4.41 10.35
C ALA A 175 4.36 -5.19 11.51
N ALA A 176 4.22 -4.54 12.68
CA ALA A 176 3.70 -5.14 13.90
C ALA A 176 2.30 -5.78 13.71
N LEU A 177 1.42 -5.13 12.94
CA LEU A 177 0.07 -5.63 12.67
C LEU A 177 0.02 -6.78 11.65
N ARG A 178 1.00 -6.87 10.73
CA ARG A 178 1.08 -7.96 9.75
C ARG A 178 1.53 -9.28 10.37
N TYR A 179 2.66 -9.30 11.09
CA TYR A 179 3.14 -10.52 11.75
C TYR A 179 2.43 -10.80 13.09
N ASN A 180 1.74 -9.81 13.66
CA ASN A 180 0.88 -9.90 14.84
C ASN A 180 1.46 -10.64 16.05
N ARG A 181 2.74 -10.40 16.38
CA ARG A 181 3.41 -10.92 17.59
C ARG A 181 3.52 -9.81 18.65
N PRO A 182 3.54 -10.12 19.97
CA PRO A 182 3.68 -9.13 21.04
C PRO A 182 4.75 -8.07 20.75
N SER A 183 4.33 -6.81 20.60
CA SER A 183 5.21 -5.75 20.08
C SER A 183 4.99 -4.42 20.77
N ILE A 184 6.09 -3.70 20.98
CA ILE A 184 6.11 -2.33 21.50
C ILE A 184 6.80 -1.42 20.50
N ILE A 185 6.25 -0.23 20.30
CA ILE A 185 6.91 0.85 19.56
C ILE A 185 7.39 1.89 20.56
N VAL A 186 8.67 2.25 20.51
CA VAL A 186 9.26 3.28 21.36
C VAL A 186 9.78 4.41 20.47
N TYR A 187 9.04 5.51 20.45
CA TYR A 187 9.40 6.70 19.69
C TYR A 187 10.74 7.28 20.16
N GLY A 188 11.62 7.62 19.21
CA GLY A 188 12.94 8.18 19.45
C GLY A 188 12.99 9.57 20.11
N GLY A 189 11.84 10.23 20.28
CA GLY A 189 11.73 11.54 20.92
C GLY A 189 11.78 12.73 19.95
N THR A 190 11.29 13.86 20.44
CA THR A 190 11.19 15.11 19.67
C THR A 190 12.43 15.98 19.86
N ILE A 191 12.81 16.77 18.84
CA ILE A 191 13.91 17.73 18.95
C ILE A 191 13.51 18.88 19.88
N LYS A 192 14.45 19.37 20.68
CA LYS A 192 14.27 20.66 21.39
C LYS A 192 14.12 21.79 20.37
N PRO A 193 13.29 22.82 20.64
CA PRO A 193 13.20 23.98 19.76
C PRO A 193 14.56 24.69 19.70
N GLY A 194 14.89 25.19 18.51
CA GLY A 194 15.98 26.13 18.30
C GLY A 194 15.67 27.51 18.90
N THR A 195 16.51 28.50 18.63
CA THR A 195 16.30 29.87 19.14
C THR A 195 16.71 30.91 18.12
N HIS A 196 15.78 31.80 17.77
CA HIS A 196 16.03 32.92 16.85
C HIS A 196 17.08 33.87 17.41
N GLN A 197 18.16 34.09 16.66
CA GLN A 197 19.30 34.92 17.09
C GLN A 197 19.21 36.39 16.62
N ILE A 198 18.23 36.69 15.77
CA ILE A 198 17.92 37.97 15.16
C ILE A 198 16.40 38.18 15.18
N ASP A 199 15.94 39.42 15.07
CA ASP A 199 14.54 39.70 14.78
C ASP A 199 14.29 39.46 13.28
N CYS A 200 13.20 38.77 12.92
CA CYS A 200 12.87 38.46 11.54
C CYS A 200 11.40 38.82 11.26
N GLN A 201 11.17 40.08 10.85
CA GLN A 201 9.83 40.61 10.56
C GLN A 201 9.03 39.79 9.53
N PRO A 202 9.62 39.26 8.43
CA PRO A 202 8.89 38.44 7.46
C PRO A 202 8.33 37.13 8.01
N LEU A 203 8.90 36.61 9.11
CA LEU A 203 8.45 35.41 9.83
C LEU A 203 7.66 35.76 11.10
N ASN A 204 7.49 37.05 11.41
CA ASN A 204 6.87 37.56 12.64
C ASN A 204 7.49 37.00 13.94
N VAL A 205 8.82 36.81 13.96
CA VAL A 205 9.58 36.32 15.13
C VAL A 205 10.62 37.35 15.58
N LYS A 206 10.97 37.28 16.87
CA LYS A 206 11.98 38.11 17.54
C LYS A 206 13.17 37.29 18.02
N LYS A 207 14.27 37.97 18.30
CA LYS A 207 15.43 37.36 18.97
C LYS A 207 15.01 36.78 20.33
N GLY A 208 15.29 35.50 20.54
CA GLY A 208 14.92 34.75 21.73
C GLY A 208 13.66 33.87 21.58
N ASP A 209 12.87 34.05 20.51
CA ASP A 209 11.73 33.17 20.24
C ASP A 209 12.18 31.76 19.84
N GLN A 210 11.35 30.76 20.14
CA GLN A 210 11.56 29.37 19.73
C GLN A 210 11.65 29.25 18.20
N SER A 211 12.62 28.48 17.71
CA SER A 211 12.78 28.17 16.28
C SER A 211 12.61 26.70 15.95
N ASN A 212 12.27 26.38 14.71
CA ASN A 212 12.17 25.02 14.20
C ASN A 212 12.53 24.92 12.70
N ILE A 213 12.41 23.73 12.12
CA ILE A 213 12.73 23.48 10.71
C ILE A 213 11.83 24.25 9.71
N THR A 214 10.55 24.48 9.98
CA THR A 214 9.67 25.21 9.05
C THR A 214 10.05 26.67 8.91
N ASP A 215 10.56 27.29 9.98
CA ASP A 215 11.11 28.65 9.92
C ASP A 215 12.23 28.76 8.86
N THR A 216 12.96 27.68 8.56
CA THR A 216 14.01 27.70 7.53
C THR A 216 13.45 27.71 6.10
N PHE A 217 12.30 27.06 5.86
CA PHE A 217 11.61 27.09 4.57
C PHE A 217 10.89 28.43 4.37
N GLU A 218 10.26 28.96 5.41
CA GLU A 218 9.66 30.31 5.42
C GLU A 218 10.73 31.39 5.21
N ALA A 219 11.90 31.27 5.84
CA ALA A 219 13.04 32.16 5.61
C ALA A 219 13.54 32.08 4.16
N TYR A 220 13.55 30.91 3.53
CA TYR A 220 13.89 30.79 2.11
C TYR A 220 12.84 31.47 1.21
N GLY A 221 11.55 31.30 1.51
CA GLY A 221 10.47 32.06 0.84
C GLY A 221 10.60 33.57 1.02
N ALA A 222 10.98 34.04 2.20
CA ALA A 222 11.27 35.45 2.47
C ALA A 222 12.51 35.95 1.70
N TYR A 223 13.56 35.15 1.60
CA TYR A 223 14.79 35.45 0.85
C TYR A 223 14.52 35.58 -0.66
N LEU A 224 13.78 34.64 -1.26
CA LEU A 224 13.38 34.71 -2.68
C LEU A 224 12.53 35.96 -2.98
N ASN A 225 11.73 36.42 -2.02
CA ASN A 225 10.96 37.66 -2.11
C ASN A 225 11.79 38.93 -1.80
N GLY A 226 13.10 38.82 -1.55
CA GLY A 226 13.98 39.94 -1.22
C GLY A 226 13.72 40.56 0.17
N LYS A 227 13.01 39.85 1.06
CA LYS A 227 12.61 40.35 2.39
C LYS A 227 13.65 40.11 3.48
N ILE A 228 14.60 39.18 3.28
CA ILE A 228 15.79 38.96 4.13
C ILE A 228 17.02 38.73 3.26
N SER A 229 18.21 38.92 3.83
CA SER A 229 19.51 38.70 3.18
C SER A 229 20.09 37.29 3.43
N GLU A 230 21.08 36.89 2.63
CA GLU A 230 21.78 35.60 2.79
C GLU A 230 22.43 35.44 4.19
N PRO A 231 23.08 36.45 4.81
CA PRO A 231 23.57 36.35 6.18
C PRO A 231 22.47 36.06 7.22
N GLU A 232 21.27 36.63 7.07
CA GLU A 232 20.13 36.39 7.97
C GLU A 232 19.58 34.97 7.78
N LEU A 233 19.39 34.54 6.53
CA LEU A 233 19.00 33.16 6.19
C LEU A 233 20.00 32.14 6.75
N LYS A 234 21.30 32.44 6.68
CA LYS A 234 22.37 31.61 7.27
C LYS A 234 22.25 31.52 8.80
N ILE A 235 21.98 32.64 9.48
CA ILE A 235 21.78 32.65 10.94
C ILE A 235 20.57 31.79 11.33
N ILE A 236 19.44 31.93 10.65
CA ILE A 236 18.22 31.14 10.92
C ILE A 236 18.53 29.64 10.74
N LYS A 237 19.09 29.25 9.59
CA LYS A 237 19.47 27.86 9.29
C LYS A 237 20.41 27.25 10.33
N GLN A 238 21.35 28.02 10.89
CA GLN A 238 22.32 27.51 11.87
C GLN A 238 21.74 27.31 13.28
N ASN A 239 20.54 27.82 13.59
CA ASN A 239 19.97 27.82 14.95
C ASN A 239 18.60 27.11 15.07
N ALA A 240 18.02 26.65 13.94
CA ALA A 240 16.70 26.02 13.89
C ALA A 240 16.63 24.60 14.51
N CYS A 241 17.73 23.82 14.43
CA CYS A 241 17.79 22.42 14.86
C CYS A 241 18.99 22.19 15.81
N PRO A 242 18.80 22.28 17.13
CA PRO A 242 19.90 22.33 18.11
C PRO A 242 20.48 20.97 18.53
N GLY A 243 19.93 19.84 18.05
CA GLY A 243 20.36 18.50 18.46
C GLY A 243 19.54 17.38 17.81
N SER A 244 19.57 16.19 18.40
CA SER A 244 18.80 15.02 17.95
C SER A 244 17.32 15.06 18.36
N GLY A 245 16.50 14.27 17.67
CA GLY A 245 15.05 14.17 17.83
C GLY A 245 14.30 14.54 16.54
N SER A 246 13.00 14.19 16.46
CA SER A 246 12.16 14.50 15.29
C SER A 246 11.69 15.96 15.25
N CYS A 247 11.16 16.42 14.11
CA CYS A 247 10.66 17.79 13.91
C CYS A 247 9.67 18.23 15.01
N GLY A 248 10.05 19.22 15.82
CA GLY A 248 9.40 19.52 17.12
C GLY A 248 7.98 20.10 17.12
N GLY A 249 7.41 20.46 15.96
CA GLY A 249 5.99 20.84 15.84
C GLY A 249 5.09 19.61 15.60
N LEU A 250 3.78 19.81 15.42
CA LEU A 250 2.85 18.72 15.08
C LEU A 250 2.86 18.36 13.57
N PHE A 251 4.06 18.06 13.10
CA PHE A 251 4.32 17.39 11.82
C PHE A 251 4.02 15.88 11.96
N THR A 252 4.24 15.10 10.90
CA THR A 252 3.81 13.69 10.89
C THR A 252 4.48 12.88 12.00
N ALA A 253 5.77 13.07 12.28
CA ALA A 253 6.46 12.31 13.32
C ALA A 253 5.81 12.45 14.72
N ASN A 254 5.63 13.68 15.20
CA ASN A 254 4.94 13.94 16.46
C ASN A 254 3.45 13.57 16.40
N THR A 255 2.77 13.76 15.26
CA THR A 255 1.37 13.32 15.07
C THR A 255 1.24 11.80 15.25
N MET A 256 2.15 11.02 14.66
CA MET A 256 2.17 9.56 14.74
C MET A 256 2.63 9.06 16.12
N SER A 257 3.51 9.78 16.83
CA SER A 257 3.80 9.46 18.24
C SER A 257 2.63 9.81 19.17
N SER A 258 1.82 10.82 18.85
CA SER A 258 0.65 11.21 19.66
C SER A 258 -0.49 10.19 19.62
N ILE A 259 -0.30 9.07 18.92
CA ILE A 259 -1.22 7.92 18.84
C ILE A 259 -0.50 6.57 19.08
N ILE A 260 0.76 6.59 19.52
CA ILE A 260 1.61 5.41 19.78
C ILE A 260 2.49 5.67 21.02
N GLU A 261 2.09 5.14 22.18
CA GLU A 261 2.81 5.26 23.46
C GLU A 261 2.81 3.90 24.20
N ALA A 262 3.89 3.54 24.92
CA ALA A 262 4.12 2.14 25.32
C ALA A 262 5.05 1.85 26.52
N MET A 263 4.79 0.74 27.23
CA MET A 263 5.65 0.16 28.28
C MET A 263 5.54 -1.38 28.40
N VAL A 264 6.66 -2.05 28.73
CA VAL A 264 6.86 -3.47 29.16
C VAL A 264 6.41 -4.60 28.20
N VAL A 265 7.38 -5.14 27.42
CA VAL A 265 7.19 -6.30 26.51
C VAL A 265 6.83 -7.59 27.25
N ARG A 266 7.44 -7.85 28.42
CA ARG A 266 7.27 -9.12 29.16
C ARG A 266 5.79 -9.41 29.47
N ASN A 267 5.07 -8.40 29.94
CA ASN A 267 3.64 -8.45 30.24
C ASN A 267 2.79 -8.77 28.99
N LEU A 268 3.23 -8.35 27.79
CA LEU A 268 2.60 -8.74 26.53
C LEU A 268 2.86 -10.21 26.17
N LEU A 269 4.08 -10.71 26.37
CA LEU A 269 4.39 -12.14 26.17
C LEU A 269 3.63 -13.04 27.14
N GLU A 270 3.57 -12.67 28.43
CA GLU A 270 2.91 -13.45 29.49
C GLU A 270 1.37 -13.45 29.36
N LYS A 271 0.77 -12.35 28.87
CA LYS A 271 -0.67 -12.25 28.57
C LYS A 271 -1.05 -12.61 27.12
N ASP A 272 -0.07 -12.87 26.26
CA ASP A 272 -0.22 -12.98 24.79
C ASP A 272 -0.93 -11.79 24.12
N ILE A 273 -0.69 -10.57 24.57
CA ILE A 273 -1.32 -9.38 23.95
C ILE A 273 -0.54 -8.99 22.70
N LYS A 274 -1.23 -9.03 21.55
CA LYS A 274 -0.70 -8.80 20.21
C LYS A 274 -1.23 -7.49 19.61
N PRO A 275 -0.57 -6.90 18.60
CA PRO A 275 -0.98 -5.64 18.00
C PRO A 275 -2.43 -5.57 17.51
N ARG A 276 -2.99 -6.64 16.95
CA ARG A 276 -4.41 -6.70 16.53
C ARG A 276 -5.40 -6.72 17.72
N ASP A 277 -4.96 -7.16 18.90
CA ASP A 277 -5.78 -7.14 20.13
C ASP A 277 -5.95 -5.71 20.70
N ILE A 278 -5.08 -4.78 20.26
CA ILE A 278 -5.03 -3.36 20.69
C ILE A 278 -5.59 -2.44 19.61
N MET A 279 -5.14 -2.60 18.36
CA MET A 279 -5.48 -1.73 17.23
C MET A 279 -6.85 -2.07 16.64
N THR A 280 -7.90 -1.99 17.47
CA THR A 280 -9.30 -2.18 17.05
C THR A 280 -9.82 -0.94 16.32
N ARG A 281 -11.00 -1.04 15.67
CA ARG A 281 -11.65 0.11 15.04
C ARG A 281 -11.91 1.27 16.02
N SER A 282 -12.24 0.99 17.29
CA SER A 282 -12.31 2.01 18.34
C SER A 282 -10.97 2.71 18.57
N ALA A 283 -9.85 1.97 18.59
CA ALA A 283 -8.52 2.57 18.74
C ALA A 283 -8.15 3.48 17.55
N PHE A 284 -8.54 3.13 16.32
CA PHE A 284 -8.39 4.02 15.16
C PHE A 284 -9.26 5.28 15.27
N LEU A 285 -10.51 5.17 15.71
CA LEU A 285 -11.38 6.34 15.91
C LEU A 285 -10.84 7.26 17.03
N ASN A 286 -10.33 6.70 18.13
CA ASN A 286 -9.62 7.45 19.17
C ASN A 286 -8.39 8.17 18.60
N ALA A 287 -7.61 7.50 17.75
CA ALA A 287 -6.44 8.10 17.10
C ALA A 287 -6.83 9.28 16.18
N ILE A 288 -7.90 9.16 15.39
CA ILE A 288 -8.42 10.27 14.58
C ILE A 288 -8.90 11.42 15.48
N THR A 289 -9.65 11.13 16.56
CA THR A 289 -10.08 12.16 17.53
C THR A 289 -8.89 12.97 18.04
N ILE A 290 -7.82 12.31 18.48
CA ILE A 290 -6.62 12.98 19.00
C ILE A 290 -5.88 13.77 17.91
N VAL A 291 -5.82 13.27 16.68
CA VAL A 291 -5.29 14.03 15.53
C VAL A 291 -6.06 15.34 15.31
N MET A 292 -7.40 15.34 15.45
CA MET A 292 -8.24 16.53 15.31
C MET A 292 -8.05 17.51 16.48
N ILE A 293 -8.11 17.02 17.72
CA ILE A 293 -7.87 17.81 18.95
C ILE A 293 -6.53 18.55 18.88
N LEU A 294 -5.49 17.84 18.45
CA LEU A 294 -4.12 18.37 18.37
C LEU A 294 -3.84 19.19 17.10
N GLY A 295 -4.68 19.14 16.06
CA GLY A 295 -4.40 19.86 14.81
C GLY A 295 -3.26 19.26 13.99
N GLY A 296 -3.11 17.93 13.99
CA GLY A 296 -1.98 17.20 13.40
C GLY A 296 -1.81 17.30 11.87
N SER A 297 -0.87 16.54 11.33
CA SER A 297 -0.58 16.47 9.88
C SER A 297 -1.69 15.76 9.08
N THR A 298 -1.95 16.21 7.85
CA THR A 298 -2.84 15.54 6.86
C THR A 298 -2.29 14.18 6.42
N ASN A 299 -0.98 13.95 6.52
CA ASN A 299 -0.35 12.64 6.29
C ASN A 299 -0.90 11.55 7.23
N SER A 300 -1.47 11.92 8.39
CA SER A 300 -2.12 10.97 9.30
C SER A 300 -3.23 10.17 8.62
N VAL A 301 -3.96 10.76 7.67
CA VAL A 301 -5.00 10.08 6.87
C VAL A 301 -4.39 8.93 6.08
N LEU A 302 -3.31 9.21 5.32
CA LEU A 302 -2.61 8.19 4.52
C LEU A 302 -1.99 7.07 5.38
N HIS A 303 -1.59 7.41 6.59
CA HIS A 303 -0.90 6.51 7.49
C HIS A 303 -1.88 5.63 8.26
N LEU A 304 -2.92 6.20 8.86
CA LEU A 304 -3.96 5.46 9.59
C LEU A 304 -4.70 4.47 8.68
N LEU A 305 -5.02 4.83 7.42
CA LEU A 305 -5.61 3.90 6.45
C LEU A 305 -4.70 2.70 6.16
N ALA A 306 -3.40 2.94 5.89
CA ALA A 306 -2.43 1.89 5.61
C ALA A 306 -2.11 1.00 6.83
N ILE A 307 -2.16 1.58 8.04
CA ILE A 307 -2.01 0.88 9.32
C ILE A 307 -3.25 0.00 9.58
N ALA A 308 -4.47 0.56 9.48
CA ALA A 308 -5.71 -0.18 9.63
C ALA A 308 -5.78 -1.37 8.67
N ARG A 309 -5.44 -1.15 7.38
CA ARG A 309 -5.38 -2.24 6.40
C ARG A 309 -4.28 -3.26 6.66
N SER A 310 -3.23 -2.93 7.41
CA SER A 310 -2.18 -3.88 7.83
C SER A 310 -2.61 -4.74 9.04
N GLY A 311 -3.62 -4.29 9.81
CA GLY A 311 -4.25 -5.05 10.89
C GLY A 311 -5.61 -5.64 10.53
N ASP A 312 -5.97 -5.65 9.24
CA ASP A 312 -7.26 -6.09 8.69
C ASP A 312 -8.49 -5.39 9.29
N VAL A 313 -8.32 -4.14 9.74
CA VAL A 313 -9.42 -3.27 10.23
C VAL A 313 -9.96 -2.39 9.11
N GLU A 314 -11.28 -2.32 9.00
CA GLU A 314 -11.95 -1.36 8.12
C GLU A 314 -11.87 0.06 8.67
N LEU A 315 -11.24 0.95 7.88
CA LEU A 315 -11.18 2.38 8.10
C LEU A 315 -11.29 3.08 6.75
N THR A 316 -12.08 4.14 6.68
CA THR A 316 -12.49 4.81 5.45
C THR A 316 -12.28 6.31 5.53
N MET A 317 -12.37 7.00 4.39
CA MET A 317 -12.34 8.47 4.37
C MET A 317 -13.58 9.10 5.04
N GLN A 318 -14.71 8.38 5.11
CA GLN A 318 -15.89 8.84 5.84
C GLN A 318 -15.63 8.94 7.35
N ASP A 319 -14.84 8.01 7.91
CA ASP A 319 -14.49 8.04 9.34
C ASP A 319 -13.74 9.33 9.74
N PHE A 320 -12.91 9.87 8.85
CA PHE A 320 -12.25 11.16 9.06
C PHE A 320 -13.24 12.32 8.99
N SER A 321 -14.21 12.29 8.08
CA SER A 321 -15.28 13.30 7.99
C SER A 321 -16.15 13.29 9.25
N ASP A 322 -16.61 12.12 9.69
CA ASP A 322 -17.52 11.97 10.82
C ASP A 322 -16.87 12.37 12.14
N VAL A 323 -15.61 12.00 12.36
CA VAL A 323 -14.83 12.46 13.54
C VAL A 323 -14.53 13.96 13.42
N ALA A 324 -14.12 14.48 12.25
CA ALA A 324 -13.89 15.91 12.07
C ALA A 324 -15.15 16.77 12.21
N ALA A 325 -16.35 16.21 12.02
CA ALA A 325 -17.62 16.92 12.20
C ALA A 325 -17.98 17.12 13.68
N ARG A 326 -17.54 16.23 14.58
CA ARG A 326 -17.88 16.26 16.02
C ARG A 326 -16.73 16.61 16.97
N THR A 327 -15.48 16.57 16.50
CA THR A 327 -14.29 16.84 17.34
C THR A 327 -13.76 18.27 17.11
N PRO A 328 -13.63 19.11 18.15
CA PRO A 328 -13.06 20.45 18.02
C PRO A 328 -11.53 20.40 17.88
N PHE A 329 -10.93 21.46 17.35
CA PHE A 329 -9.49 21.68 17.32
C PHE A 329 -9.07 22.60 18.48
N LEU A 330 -8.17 22.13 19.34
CA LEU A 330 -7.83 22.77 20.63
C LEU A 330 -6.35 23.19 20.77
N ALA A 331 -5.40 22.46 20.19
CA ALA A 331 -3.99 22.69 20.48
C ALA A 331 -3.39 23.90 19.74
N ASN A 332 -2.86 24.86 20.48
CA ASN A 332 -2.22 26.07 19.95
C ASN A 332 -0.76 25.80 19.55
N MET A 333 -0.52 24.80 18.70
CA MET A 333 0.82 24.26 18.40
C MET A 333 1.23 24.49 16.92
N LYS A 334 2.52 24.73 16.67
CA LYS A 334 3.07 24.88 15.30
C LYS A 334 2.79 23.62 14.47
N PRO A 335 2.43 23.75 13.18
CA PRO A 335 2.42 24.98 12.38
C PRO A 335 1.15 25.85 12.51
N SER A 336 0.07 25.34 13.11
CA SER A 336 -1.21 26.08 13.18
C SER A 336 -1.23 27.20 14.24
N GLY A 337 -0.48 27.01 15.33
CA GLY A 337 -0.38 27.91 16.48
C GLY A 337 1.06 28.15 16.92
N LYS A 338 1.24 28.49 18.20
CA LYS A 338 2.51 29.00 18.76
C LYS A 338 3.48 27.92 19.27
N TYR A 339 2.99 26.93 20.01
CA TYR A 339 3.80 26.05 20.87
C TYR A 339 4.37 24.82 20.15
N MET A 340 5.34 24.16 20.77
CA MET A 340 6.02 22.97 20.26
C MET A 340 5.73 21.75 21.17
N MET A 341 6.15 20.55 20.75
CA MET A 341 5.93 19.31 21.52
C MET A 341 6.65 19.30 22.88
N GLN A 342 7.72 20.10 23.05
CA GLN A 342 8.33 20.30 24.37
C GLN A 342 7.36 21.01 25.33
N ASP A 343 6.69 22.09 24.89
CA ASP A 343 5.74 22.82 25.73
C ASP A 343 4.55 21.93 26.11
N LEU A 344 4.07 21.07 25.19
CA LEU A 344 3.03 20.08 25.51
C LEU A 344 3.50 19.08 26.57
N HIS A 345 4.74 18.57 26.48
CA HIS A 345 5.33 17.70 27.49
C HIS A 345 5.43 18.40 28.87
N GLU A 346 5.86 19.66 28.90
CA GLU A 346 5.97 20.46 30.13
C GLU A 346 4.63 20.73 30.84
N VAL A 347 3.49 20.63 30.13
CA VAL A 347 2.14 20.75 30.71
C VAL A 347 1.41 19.41 30.92
N GLY A 348 2.13 18.27 30.84
CA GLY A 348 1.61 16.93 31.14
C GLY A 348 1.53 15.96 29.95
N GLY A 349 1.93 16.39 28.76
CA GLY A 349 2.07 15.53 27.57
C GLY A 349 0.74 14.99 27.01
N LEU A 350 0.85 13.95 26.18
CA LEU A 350 -0.31 13.24 25.62
C LEU A 350 -1.24 12.66 26.70
N PRO A 351 -0.78 12.06 27.82
CA PRO A 351 -1.66 11.54 28.86
C PRO A 351 -2.60 12.62 29.44
N ALA A 352 -2.15 13.86 29.59
CA ALA A 352 -3.00 14.96 30.02
C ALA A 352 -4.08 15.33 28.98
N VAL A 353 -3.76 15.28 27.68
CA VAL A 353 -4.72 15.51 26.59
C VAL A 353 -5.77 14.40 26.56
N LEU A 354 -5.33 13.14 26.61
CA LEU A 354 -6.20 11.97 26.67
C LEU A 354 -7.13 12.04 27.90
N LYS A 355 -6.58 12.38 29.07
CA LYS A 355 -7.36 12.55 30.31
C LYS A 355 -8.41 13.65 30.18
N TYR A 356 -8.03 14.82 29.68
CA TYR A 356 -8.96 15.95 29.52
C TYR A 356 -10.13 15.62 28.58
N VAL A 357 -9.83 15.02 27.41
CA VAL A 357 -10.86 14.66 26.43
C VAL A 357 -11.76 13.52 26.95
N TYR A 358 -11.20 12.52 27.64
CA TYR A 358 -11.95 11.41 28.23
C TYR A 358 -12.84 11.84 29.42
N ASP A 359 -12.37 12.75 30.27
CA ASP A 359 -13.16 13.28 31.40
C ASP A 359 -14.29 14.21 30.94
N SER A 360 -14.10 14.91 29.81
CA SER A 360 -14.95 16.04 29.40
C SER A 360 -15.86 15.77 28.19
N THR A 361 -15.70 14.64 27.50
CA THR A 361 -16.42 14.31 26.25
C THR A 361 -16.65 12.80 26.10
N ASP A 362 -17.56 12.42 25.19
CA ASP A 362 -17.78 11.05 24.73
C ASP A 362 -16.94 10.68 23.47
N LEU A 363 -15.92 11.49 23.13
CA LEU A 363 -15.15 11.35 21.89
C LEU A 363 -14.08 10.25 21.92
N LEU A 364 -13.81 9.64 23.09
CA LEU A 364 -12.83 8.57 23.28
C LEU A 364 -13.47 7.32 23.90
N ASP A 365 -13.33 6.19 23.21
CA ASP A 365 -13.62 4.88 23.76
C ASP A 365 -12.52 4.48 24.76
N GLY A 366 -12.81 4.64 26.05
CA GLY A 366 -11.92 4.27 27.15
C GLY A 366 -11.74 2.76 27.34
N SER A 367 -12.54 1.91 26.69
CA SER A 367 -12.46 0.45 26.83
C SER A 367 -11.34 -0.20 26.01
N CYS A 368 -10.75 0.54 25.06
CA CYS A 368 -9.63 0.09 24.23
C CYS A 368 -8.48 -0.48 25.07
N LEU A 369 -8.11 -1.73 24.82
CA LEU A 369 -6.91 -2.36 25.39
C LEU A 369 -5.65 -1.63 24.93
N THR A 370 -4.64 -1.58 25.79
CA THR A 370 -3.34 -0.95 25.49
C THR A 370 -2.19 -1.89 25.81
N VAL A 371 -0.97 -1.52 25.40
CA VAL A 371 0.24 -2.33 25.67
C VAL A 371 0.63 -2.44 27.15
N THR A 372 0.04 -1.66 28.06
CA THR A 372 0.20 -1.90 29.51
C THR A 372 -0.56 -3.17 29.96
N GLY A 373 -1.40 -3.74 29.09
CA GLY A 373 -2.32 -4.81 29.43
C GLY A 373 -3.40 -4.36 30.41
N GLN A 374 -3.76 -3.07 30.32
CA GLN A 374 -4.92 -2.39 30.90
C GLN A 374 -5.65 -1.61 29.79
N THR A 375 -6.88 -1.21 30.05
CA THR A 375 -7.66 -0.33 29.17
C THR A 375 -7.15 1.12 29.20
N LEU A 376 -7.51 1.92 28.20
CA LEU A 376 -7.23 3.35 28.17
C LEU A 376 -7.76 4.06 29.43
N ALA A 377 -8.99 3.75 29.85
CA ALA A 377 -9.59 4.32 31.05
C ALA A 377 -8.80 4.02 32.35
N GLU A 378 -8.31 2.78 32.51
CA GLU A 378 -7.51 2.37 33.67
C GLU A 378 -6.15 3.08 33.72
N ASN A 379 -5.46 3.20 32.58
CA ASN A 379 -4.22 3.99 32.50
C ASN A 379 -4.47 5.45 32.87
N LEU A 380 -5.56 6.05 32.36
CA LEU A 380 -5.92 7.44 32.60
C LEU A 380 -6.38 7.72 34.03
N ALA A 381 -6.93 6.74 34.75
CA ALA A 381 -7.50 6.92 36.09
C ALA A 381 -6.52 7.54 37.11
N ASN A 382 -5.21 7.34 36.93
CA ASN A 382 -4.17 7.87 37.82
C ASN A 382 -3.48 9.16 37.30
N ILE A 383 -3.87 9.66 36.12
CA ILE A 383 -3.30 10.88 35.53
C ILE A 383 -3.94 12.12 36.18
N THR A 384 -3.10 12.96 36.78
CA THR A 384 -3.48 14.27 37.32
C THR A 384 -3.07 15.36 36.34
N VAL A 385 -3.99 16.28 36.01
CA VAL A 385 -3.75 17.39 35.08
C VAL A 385 -3.71 18.72 35.83
N ASP A 386 -2.64 19.48 35.61
CA ASP A 386 -2.53 20.87 36.05
C ASP A 386 -3.23 21.77 35.02
N TYR A 387 -4.53 21.98 35.20
CA TYR A 387 -5.38 22.65 34.20
C TYR A 387 -4.96 24.11 33.94
N ASP A 388 -4.43 24.82 34.93
CA ASP A 388 -3.93 26.19 34.77
C ASP A 388 -2.73 26.25 33.80
N LYS A 389 -1.83 25.26 33.87
CA LYS A 389 -0.72 25.14 32.89
C LYS A 389 -1.19 24.54 31.56
N PHE A 390 -1.99 23.48 31.60
CA PHE A 390 -2.48 22.77 30.42
C PHE A 390 -3.21 23.69 29.44
N HIS A 391 -4.06 24.60 29.95
CA HIS A 391 -4.79 25.56 29.14
C HIS A 391 -3.95 26.71 28.56
N THR A 392 -2.63 26.75 28.82
CA THR A 392 -1.72 27.62 28.05
C THR A 392 -1.40 27.06 26.66
N VAL A 393 -1.46 25.73 26.48
CA VAL A 393 -1.14 25.03 25.21
C VAL A 393 -2.40 24.45 24.54
N ILE A 394 -3.34 23.91 25.32
CA ILE A 394 -4.57 23.25 24.83
C ILE A 394 -5.79 24.08 25.23
N HIS A 395 -6.49 24.67 24.25
CA HIS A 395 -7.68 25.45 24.50
C HIS A 395 -8.78 24.64 25.23
N PRO A 396 -9.54 25.26 26.15
CA PRO A 396 -10.69 24.62 26.76
C PRO A 396 -11.82 24.41 25.73
N LEU A 397 -12.61 23.36 25.91
CA LEU A 397 -13.72 22.97 25.01
C LEU A 397 -14.78 24.07 24.81
N GLN A 398 -14.88 25.04 25.71
CA GLN A 398 -15.80 26.18 25.63
C GLN A 398 -15.24 27.37 24.85
N ALA A 399 -13.95 27.34 24.47
CA ALA A 399 -13.30 28.36 23.65
C ALA A 399 -12.25 27.71 22.71
N PRO A 400 -12.67 26.75 21.85
CA PRO A 400 -11.77 26.03 20.94
C PRO A 400 -11.14 26.98 19.91
N ILE A 401 -10.10 26.52 19.21
CA ILE A 401 -9.53 27.26 18.07
C ILE A 401 -10.49 27.17 16.87
N LYS A 402 -11.18 26.03 16.73
CA LYS A 402 -12.26 25.79 15.78
C LYS A 402 -13.19 24.71 16.35
N ASP A 403 -14.51 24.89 16.25
CA ASP A 403 -15.51 23.98 16.83
C ASP A 403 -15.52 22.57 16.20
N THR A 404 -14.81 22.40 15.07
CA THR A 404 -14.72 21.16 14.30
C THR A 404 -13.31 20.93 13.78
N GLY A 405 -12.99 19.70 13.37
CA GLY A 405 -11.66 19.26 12.99
C GLY A 405 -11.04 20.09 11.86
N HIS A 406 -9.72 20.25 11.91
CA HIS A 406 -8.92 20.99 10.92
C HIS A 406 -8.72 20.21 9.62
N ILE A 407 -8.65 18.87 9.66
CA ILE A 407 -8.65 18.03 8.47
C ILE A 407 -10.07 17.99 7.90
N ARG A 408 -10.20 18.20 6.59
CA ARG A 408 -11.44 17.97 5.83
C ARG A 408 -11.15 17.06 4.65
N ILE A 409 -12.08 16.15 4.39
CA ILE A 409 -12.15 15.37 3.17
C ILE A 409 -13.03 16.15 2.20
N LEU A 410 -12.49 16.54 1.05
CA LEU A 410 -13.21 17.28 0.01
C LEU A 410 -13.59 16.34 -1.13
N ASN A 411 -14.81 16.49 -1.66
CA ASN A 411 -15.31 15.73 -2.81
C ASN A 411 -15.65 16.69 -3.97
N GLY A 412 -15.95 16.19 -5.17
CA GLY A 412 -16.50 17.03 -6.25
C GLY A 412 -15.91 16.72 -7.61
N SER A 413 -16.20 17.59 -8.58
CA SER A 413 -15.82 17.42 -10.00
C SER A 413 -14.31 17.40 -10.24
N LEU A 414 -13.49 18.03 -9.38
CA LEU A 414 -12.03 17.96 -9.44
C LEU A 414 -11.46 16.76 -8.67
N ALA A 415 -12.15 16.32 -7.61
CA ALA A 415 -11.73 15.21 -6.74
C ALA A 415 -12.85 14.16 -6.56
N PRO A 416 -13.23 13.42 -7.62
CA PRO A 416 -14.34 12.47 -7.55
C PRO A 416 -14.00 11.21 -6.74
N GLY A 417 -12.72 10.92 -6.52
CA GLY A 417 -12.23 9.94 -5.55
C GLY A 417 -11.78 10.57 -4.22
N ASN A 418 -12.24 11.79 -3.94
CA ASN A 418 -11.90 12.71 -2.85
C ASN A 418 -10.47 13.31 -2.85
N ALA A 419 -10.28 14.28 -1.96
CA ALA A 419 -9.04 15.01 -1.66
C ALA A 419 -8.98 15.34 -0.15
N VAL A 420 -7.81 15.76 0.35
CA VAL A 420 -7.61 16.12 1.76
C VAL A 420 -7.11 17.55 1.90
N ALA A 421 -7.78 18.35 2.73
CA ALA A 421 -7.41 19.74 3.02
C ALA A 421 -7.15 19.97 4.52
N LYS A 422 -6.29 20.94 4.83
CA LYS A 422 -6.14 21.49 6.19
C LYS A 422 -6.77 22.88 6.23
N ILE A 423 -7.89 23.00 6.93
CA ILE A 423 -8.73 24.20 7.04
C ILE A 423 -8.82 24.55 8.54
N THR A 424 -7.91 25.42 8.99
CA THR A 424 -7.81 25.86 10.39
C THR A 424 -8.85 26.91 10.78
N GLY A 425 -9.51 27.54 9.79
CA GLY A 425 -10.44 28.65 9.98
C GLY A 425 -9.85 30.02 9.62
N LYS A 426 -8.54 30.08 9.29
CA LYS A 426 -7.83 31.29 8.85
C LYS A 426 -7.95 31.54 7.33
N GLU A 427 -8.32 30.50 6.59
CA GLU A 427 -8.31 30.44 5.12
C GLU A 427 -9.61 30.97 4.50
N GLY A 428 -10.64 31.20 5.31
CA GLY A 428 -12.01 31.52 4.89
C GLY A 428 -12.92 30.29 4.79
N LEU A 429 -14.16 30.49 4.35
CA LEU A 429 -15.15 29.41 4.19
C LEU A 429 -15.36 28.97 2.73
N LYS A 430 -15.06 29.84 1.75
CA LYS A 430 -15.13 29.53 0.33
C LYS A 430 -13.97 30.21 -0.40
N PHE A 431 -13.50 29.61 -1.47
CA PHE A 431 -12.53 30.21 -2.40
C PHE A 431 -13.00 29.99 -3.84
N GLU A 432 -12.79 30.99 -4.67
CA GLU A 432 -13.00 30.93 -6.11
C GLU A 432 -11.78 31.56 -6.78
N GLY A 433 -11.24 30.92 -7.82
CA GLY A 433 -10.05 31.42 -8.50
C GLY A 433 -9.82 30.83 -9.89
N THR A 434 -8.97 31.50 -10.65
CA THR A 434 -8.58 31.09 -12.00
C THR A 434 -7.36 30.17 -11.94
N ALA A 435 -7.46 29.00 -12.58
CA ALA A 435 -6.41 28.00 -12.63
C ALA A 435 -5.13 28.52 -13.32
N MET A 436 -4.00 28.21 -12.71
CA MET A 436 -2.66 28.28 -13.31
C MET A 436 -1.99 26.93 -13.06
N CYS A 437 -1.73 26.18 -14.14
CA CYS A 437 -1.32 24.79 -14.13
C CYS A 437 0.20 24.63 -14.21
N PHE A 438 0.73 23.77 -13.36
CA PHE A 438 2.16 23.48 -13.25
C PHE A 438 2.40 21.97 -13.18
N GLU A 439 3.55 21.51 -13.68
CA GLU A 439 3.91 20.09 -13.65
C GLU A 439 5.22 19.81 -12.91
N GLU A 440 6.11 20.80 -12.79
CA GLU A 440 7.31 20.72 -11.95
C GLU A 440 7.35 21.83 -10.89
N GLU A 441 8.16 21.61 -9.85
CA GLU A 441 8.15 22.44 -8.63
C GLU A 441 8.78 23.83 -8.87
N ASP A 442 9.85 23.85 -9.66
CA ASP A 442 10.60 25.05 -10.03
C ASP A 442 9.76 26.04 -10.84
N ASP A 443 8.81 25.57 -11.66
CA ASP A 443 7.92 26.44 -12.45
C ASP A 443 7.01 27.29 -11.54
N VAL A 444 6.57 26.71 -10.41
CA VAL A 444 5.78 27.41 -9.39
C VAL A 444 6.66 28.44 -8.65
N LEU A 445 7.87 28.04 -8.26
CA LEU A 445 8.83 28.94 -7.59
C LEU A 445 9.21 30.12 -8.49
N GLN A 446 9.43 29.88 -9.78
CA GLN A 446 9.65 30.93 -10.78
C GLN A 446 8.41 31.82 -10.94
N ALA A 447 7.19 31.25 -10.93
CA ALA A 447 5.96 32.04 -11.00
C ALA A 447 5.71 32.93 -9.76
N VAL A 448 6.18 32.52 -8.58
CA VAL A 448 6.23 33.39 -7.38
C VAL A 448 7.28 34.49 -7.56
N ALA A 449 8.49 34.15 -7.99
CA ALA A 449 9.58 35.12 -8.20
C ALA A 449 9.25 36.18 -9.28
N ASP A 450 8.63 35.76 -10.38
CA ASP A 450 8.12 36.62 -11.45
C ASP A 450 6.90 37.48 -11.02
N LYS A 451 6.30 37.18 -9.86
CA LYS A 451 5.05 37.76 -9.36
C LYS A 451 3.86 37.53 -10.31
N ARG A 452 3.84 36.38 -11.00
CA ARG A 452 2.74 35.94 -11.87
C ARG A 452 1.54 35.38 -11.10
N ILE A 453 1.78 34.81 -9.92
CA ILE A 453 0.73 34.32 -9.02
C ILE A 453 0.21 35.50 -8.18
N VAL A 454 -1.11 35.71 -8.18
CA VAL A 454 -1.78 36.85 -7.54
C VAL A 454 -2.99 36.39 -6.72
N ALA A 455 -3.61 37.30 -5.96
CA ALA A 455 -4.86 37.02 -5.27
C ALA A 455 -5.95 36.59 -6.28
N GLY A 456 -6.60 35.45 -6.03
CA GLY A 456 -7.54 34.82 -6.96
C GLY A 456 -6.92 33.83 -7.96
N THR A 457 -5.60 33.59 -7.94
CA THR A 457 -4.98 32.47 -8.69
C THR A 457 -5.18 31.15 -7.94
N ALA A 458 -5.73 30.14 -8.61
CA ALA A 458 -5.74 28.75 -8.15
C ALA A 458 -4.51 28.01 -8.71
N VAL A 459 -3.52 27.73 -7.86
CA VAL A 459 -2.26 27.09 -8.28
C VAL A 459 -2.44 25.57 -8.35
N ILE A 460 -2.43 25.00 -9.56
CA ILE A 460 -2.68 23.57 -9.81
C ILE A 460 -1.36 22.87 -10.17
N LEU A 461 -0.62 22.41 -9.15
CA LEU A 461 0.58 21.60 -9.35
C LEU A 461 0.21 20.11 -9.47
N ARG A 462 0.36 19.54 -10.67
CA ARG A 462 -0.07 18.18 -11.02
C ARG A 462 1.09 17.23 -11.34
N TYR A 463 0.78 15.95 -11.54
CA TYR A 463 1.74 14.85 -11.69
C TYR A 463 2.69 14.68 -10.48
N LYS A 464 2.29 15.13 -9.29
CA LYS A 464 2.99 14.93 -8.01
C LYS A 464 2.38 13.83 -7.13
N GLY A 465 1.54 12.96 -7.70
CA GLY A 465 0.91 11.84 -7.01
C GLY A 465 1.78 10.59 -6.89
N PRO A 466 1.24 9.48 -6.33
CA PRO A 466 1.97 8.22 -6.12
C PRO A 466 2.70 7.67 -7.35
N LYS A 467 2.10 7.73 -8.54
CA LYS A 467 2.68 7.23 -9.80
C LYS A 467 3.26 8.36 -10.67
N GLY A 468 2.71 9.57 -10.58
CA GLY A 468 3.16 10.73 -11.37
C GLY A 468 4.53 11.29 -10.97
N ALA A 469 4.85 11.31 -9.67
CA ALA A 469 6.10 11.88 -9.18
C ALA A 469 7.34 11.02 -9.49
N PRO A 470 7.36 9.70 -9.19
CA PRO A 470 6.46 8.93 -8.32
C PRO A 470 6.81 9.10 -6.83
N GLY A 471 6.06 8.45 -5.95
CA GLY A 471 6.32 8.44 -4.50
C GLY A 471 5.62 9.55 -3.70
N MET A 472 4.72 10.32 -4.32
CA MET A 472 3.89 11.35 -3.68
C MET A 472 4.69 12.30 -2.75
N PRO A 473 5.66 13.07 -3.30
CA PRO A 473 6.57 13.90 -2.53
C PRO A 473 5.85 15.01 -1.76
N GLU A 474 6.30 15.27 -0.54
CA GLU A 474 5.83 16.40 0.29
C GLU A 474 6.49 17.70 -0.18
N MET A 475 5.71 18.76 -0.38
CA MET A 475 6.12 19.97 -1.12
C MET A 475 6.04 21.22 -0.23
N LEU A 476 6.98 21.35 0.70
CA LEU A 476 7.09 22.50 1.60
C LEU A 476 7.67 23.75 0.93
N THR A 477 8.47 23.60 -0.13
CA THR A 477 9.12 24.74 -0.83
C THR A 477 8.11 25.69 -1.50
N PRO A 478 7.15 25.22 -2.32
CA PRO A 478 6.18 26.10 -2.99
C PRO A 478 5.15 26.63 -2.01
N THR A 479 4.73 25.81 -1.04
CA THR A 479 3.79 26.25 0.00
C THR A 479 4.41 27.32 0.89
N ALA A 480 5.69 27.21 1.30
CA ALA A 480 6.38 28.29 2.01
C ALA A 480 6.58 29.56 1.16
N ALA A 481 6.91 29.41 -0.13
CA ALA A 481 7.02 30.54 -1.05
C ALA A 481 5.67 31.27 -1.23
N LEU A 482 4.55 30.52 -1.27
CA LEU A 482 3.19 31.05 -1.33
C LEU A 482 2.70 31.60 0.02
N TYR A 483 3.06 30.99 1.16
CA TYR A 483 2.76 31.54 2.50
C TYR A 483 3.48 32.86 2.77
N GLY A 484 4.66 33.04 2.18
CA GLY A 484 5.33 34.35 2.09
C GLY A 484 4.53 35.44 1.34
N ALA A 485 3.40 35.08 0.71
CA ALA A 485 2.50 35.96 -0.04
C ALA A 485 1.01 35.91 0.38
N SER A 486 0.48 34.77 0.86
CA SER A 486 -0.96 34.60 1.21
C SER A 486 -1.23 33.44 2.18
N HIS A 487 -2.37 33.47 2.88
CA HIS A 487 -2.82 32.39 3.79
C HIS A 487 -4.02 31.64 3.17
N GLY A 488 -3.81 30.95 2.05
CA GLY A 488 -4.86 30.28 1.28
C GLY A 488 -5.15 28.83 1.67
N PHE A 489 -6.15 28.24 1.02
CA PHE A 489 -6.45 26.81 1.08
C PHE A 489 -5.28 25.98 0.52
N VAL A 490 -4.82 24.99 1.29
CA VAL A 490 -3.86 23.97 0.83
C VAL A 490 -4.56 22.62 0.80
N ILE A 491 -4.65 22.05 -0.40
CA ILE A 491 -5.40 20.83 -0.70
C ILE A 491 -4.45 19.84 -1.38
N GLY A 492 -4.34 18.64 -0.81
CA GLY A 492 -3.53 17.55 -1.33
C GLY A 492 -4.36 16.31 -1.59
N HIS A 493 -3.69 15.21 -1.93
CA HIS A 493 -4.28 13.87 -2.05
C HIS A 493 -5.44 13.78 -3.06
N VAL A 494 -5.47 14.65 -4.09
CA VAL A 494 -6.55 14.65 -5.11
C VAL A 494 -6.56 13.33 -5.89
N VAL A 495 -7.67 12.60 -5.81
CA VAL A 495 -7.87 11.30 -6.48
C VAL A 495 -9.01 11.39 -7.52
N PRO A 496 -8.84 10.79 -8.72
CA PRO A 496 -7.62 10.13 -9.22
C PRO A 496 -6.49 11.11 -9.53
N GLU A 497 -5.24 10.70 -9.30
CA GLU A 497 -4.08 11.53 -9.62
C GLU A 497 -3.93 11.77 -11.14
N ALA A 498 -3.23 12.84 -11.51
CA ALA A 498 -3.04 13.21 -12.91
C ALA A 498 -2.36 12.15 -13.79
N PHE A 499 -1.55 11.26 -13.19
CA PHE A 499 -0.92 10.14 -13.92
C PHE A 499 -1.94 9.10 -14.39
N ASN A 500 -3.02 8.89 -13.64
CA ASN A 500 -4.09 7.95 -13.98
C ASN A 500 -5.21 8.60 -14.83
N GLY A 501 -5.03 9.85 -15.29
CA GLY A 501 -6.03 10.57 -16.09
C GLY A 501 -7.25 11.03 -15.29
N GLY A 502 -7.08 11.35 -14.00
CA GLY A 502 -8.13 12.02 -13.21
C GLY A 502 -8.32 13.50 -13.60
N PRO A 503 -9.40 14.18 -13.16
CA PRO A 503 -9.79 15.52 -13.63
C PRO A 503 -8.69 16.58 -13.49
N ILE A 504 -7.83 16.48 -12.47
CA ILE A 504 -6.65 17.35 -12.27
C ILE A 504 -5.62 17.29 -13.42
N ALA A 505 -5.62 16.23 -14.25
CA ALA A 505 -4.85 16.20 -15.50
C ALA A 505 -5.45 17.05 -16.62
N LEU A 506 -6.76 17.36 -16.54
CA LEU A 506 -7.52 17.98 -17.61
C LEU A 506 -7.62 19.50 -17.47
N ILE A 507 -7.35 20.05 -16.28
CA ILE A 507 -7.35 21.50 -16.06
C ILE A 507 -6.30 22.18 -16.95
N LYS A 508 -6.69 23.33 -17.51
CA LYS A 508 -5.89 24.24 -18.32
C LYS A 508 -5.88 25.63 -17.66
N ASP A 509 -4.90 26.44 -17.99
CA ASP A 509 -4.87 27.84 -17.54
C ASP A 509 -6.14 28.56 -17.96
N GLY A 510 -6.75 29.30 -17.04
CA GLY A 510 -8.00 30.02 -17.28
C GLY A 510 -9.28 29.32 -16.82
N ASP A 511 -9.26 28.00 -16.53
CA ASP A 511 -10.43 27.33 -15.95
C ASP A 511 -10.74 27.90 -14.55
N ARG A 512 -12.01 27.91 -14.13
CA ARG A 512 -12.46 28.45 -12.84
C ARG A 512 -12.59 27.31 -11.81
N VAL A 513 -11.86 27.42 -10.70
CA VAL A 513 -11.82 26.44 -9.60
C VAL A 513 -12.55 27.01 -8.39
N ILE A 514 -13.37 26.16 -7.75
CA ILE A 514 -14.22 26.51 -6.61
C ILE A 514 -13.90 25.55 -5.46
N VAL A 515 -13.79 26.09 -4.24
CA VAL A 515 -13.60 25.32 -3.00
C VAL A 515 -14.63 25.78 -1.98
N ASP A 516 -15.33 24.83 -1.36
CA ASP A 516 -16.34 25.10 -0.34
C ASP A 516 -16.01 24.32 0.96
N ALA A 517 -15.70 25.04 2.03
CA ALA A 517 -15.37 24.46 3.34
C ALA A 517 -16.60 24.15 4.20
N ILE A 518 -17.80 24.56 3.75
CA ILE A 518 -19.08 24.26 4.42
C ILE A 518 -19.62 22.95 3.85
N GLU A 519 -19.78 22.88 2.53
CA GLU A 519 -20.24 21.70 1.81
C GLU A 519 -19.14 20.62 1.66
N ASN A 520 -17.88 20.98 1.95
CA ASN A 520 -16.68 20.16 1.77
C ASN A 520 -16.49 19.71 0.31
N THR A 521 -16.54 20.67 -0.63
CA THR A 521 -16.31 20.39 -2.06
C THR A 521 -15.09 21.08 -2.65
N ILE A 522 -14.57 20.48 -3.73
CA ILE A 522 -13.59 21.04 -4.64
C ILE A 522 -14.02 20.74 -6.08
N ASP A 523 -14.29 21.80 -6.83
CA ASP A 523 -14.96 21.75 -8.12
C ASP A 523 -14.24 22.59 -9.19
N VAL A 524 -14.51 22.27 -10.45
CA VAL A 524 -14.01 23.02 -11.60
C VAL A 524 -15.16 23.29 -12.58
N ASP A 525 -15.32 24.55 -12.98
CA ASP A 525 -16.43 25.05 -13.79
C ASP A 525 -16.20 24.75 -15.28
N ILE A 526 -16.31 23.47 -15.63
CA ILE A 526 -16.12 22.93 -16.99
C ILE A 526 -17.29 21.98 -17.29
N SER A 527 -17.87 22.11 -18.48
CA SER A 527 -18.97 21.22 -18.90
C SER A 527 -18.49 19.78 -19.10
N GLN A 528 -19.39 18.80 -18.96
CA GLN A 528 -19.04 17.39 -19.07
C GLN A 528 -18.58 17.01 -20.49
N GLU A 529 -19.06 17.72 -21.51
CA GLU A 529 -18.64 17.56 -22.90
C GLU A 529 -17.18 18.01 -23.11
N GLU A 530 -16.78 19.14 -22.52
CA GLU A 530 -15.41 19.63 -22.59
C GLU A 530 -14.46 18.78 -21.73
N LEU A 531 -14.89 18.29 -20.56
CA LEU A 531 -14.13 17.30 -19.78
C LEU A 531 -13.94 16.00 -20.57
N ALA A 532 -15.00 15.45 -21.19
CA ALA A 532 -14.92 14.25 -22.01
C ALA A 532 -14.00 14.43 -23.24
N ARG A 533 -14.07 15.59 -23.92
CA ARG A 533 -13.15 15.94 -25.01
C ARG A 533 -11.71 15.99 -24.54
N ARG A 534 -11.44 16.67 -23.41
CA ARG A 534 -10.10 16.74 -22.80
C ARG A 534 -9.58 15.36 -22.38
N GLN A 535 -10.45 14.48 -21.88
CA GLN A 535 -10.08 13.10 -21.54
C GLN A 535 -9.71 12.27 -22.78
N ALA A 536 -10.41 12.45 -23.90
CA ALA A 536 -10.06 11.81 -25.18
C ALA A 536 -8.77 12.37 -25.80
N GLU A 537 -8.40 13.62 -25.50
CA GLU A 537 -7.14 14.25 -25.91
C GLU A 537 -5.95 13.92 -24.98
N TRP A 538 -6.23 13.48 -23.74
CA TRP A 538 -5.21 13.11 -22.75
C TRP A 538 -4.45 11.85 -23.17
N LYS A 539 -3.15 11.83 -22.87
CA LYS A 539 -2.26 10.70 -23.21
C LYS A 539 -1.55 10.19 -21.95
N PRO A 540 -1.59 8.87 -21.68
CA PRO A 540 -0.91 8.30 -20.54
C PRO A 540 0.60 8.47 -20.69
N ARG A 541 1.27 8.85 -19.59
CA ARG A 541 2.72 9.03 -19.56
C ARG A 541 3.40 7.71 -19.20
N PRO A 542 4.59 7.40 -19.77
CA PRO A 542 5.39 6.28 -19.29
C PRO A 542 5.85 6.53 -17.84
N LEU A 543 6.14 5.46 -17.10
CA LEU A 543 6.72 5.58 -15.76
C LEU A 543 8.10 6.27 -15.83
N LYS A 544 8.30 7.30 -14.99
CA LYS A 544 9.56 8.07 -14.89
C LYS A 544 10.77 7.19 -14.57
N HIS A 545 10.57 6.11 -13.80
CA HIS A 545 11.60 5.11 -13.49
C HIS A 545 11.26 3.77 -14.14
N GLN A 546 12.28 3.02 -14.58
CA GLN A 546 12.15 1.73 -15.27
C GLN A 546 12.76 0.54 -14.49
N ARG A 547 13.44 0.83 -13.36
CA ARG A 547 14.09 -0.12 -12.44
C ARG A 547 14.11 0.46 -11.02
N GLY A 548 14.51 -0.34 -10.03
CA GLY A 548 14.68 0.09 -8.64
C GLY A 548 13.37 0.20 -7.83
N VAL A 549 13.47 0.74 -6.61
CA VAL A 549 12.34 0.82 -5.67
C VAL A 549 11.18 1.66 -6.21
N LEU A 550 11.45 2.81 -6.84
CA LEU A 550 10.40 3.68 -7.39
C LEU A 550 9.64 3.06 -8.57
N TYR A 551 10.27 2.18 -9.36
CA TYR A 551 9.56 1.40 -10.38
C TYR A 551 8.63 0.36 -9.76
N LYS A 552 9.10 -0.37 -8.73
CA LYS A 552 8.25 -1.31 -7.96
C LYS A 552 7.08 -0.57 -7.30
N TYR A 553 7.34 0.59 -6.69
CA TYR A 553 6.33 1.45 -6.07
C TYR A 553 5.25 1.87 -7.07
N SER A 554 5.66 2.47 -8.20
CA SER A 554 4.71 2.96 -9.22
C SER A 554 3.86 1.86 -9.85
N LYS A 555 4.33 0.60 -9.83
CA LYS A 555 3.59 -0.56 -10.33
C LYS A 555 2.56 -1.12 -9.33
N LEU A 556 2.77 -0.92 -8.02
CA LEU A 556 2.02 -1.62 -6.95
C LEU A 556 1.20 -0.70 -6.04
N VAL A 557 1.44 0.61 -6.06
CA VAL A 557 0.66 1.58 -5.27
C VAL A 557 -0.74 1.79 -5.84
N SER A 558 -1.71 2.02 -4.96
CA SER A 558 -3.03 2.54 -5.32
C SER A 558 -3.02 4.08 -5.48
N ASP A 559 -4.21 4.67 -5.49
CA ASP A 559 -4.43 6.08 -5.15
C ASP A 559 -4.25 6.37 -3.64
N ALA A 560 -4.36 7.65 -3.29
CA ALA A 560 -4.19 8.19 -1.94
C ALA A 560 -5.42 8.03 -1.01
N SER A 561 -6.57 7.59 -1.51
CA SER A 561 -7.80 7.41 -0.74
C SER A 561 -7.92 5.98 -0.18
N HIS A 562 -7.21 5.01 -0.78
CA HIS A 562 -7.18 3.62 -0.33
C HIS A 562 -5.81 3.15 0.18
N VAL A 563 -4.71 3.77 -0.28
CA VAL A 563 -3.33 3.59 0.20
C VAL A 563 -2.84 2.12 0.31
N TYR A 564 -3.26 1.27 -0.62
CA TYR A 564 -2.76 -0.09 -0.74
C TYR A 564 -1.30 -0.10 -1.18
N PHE A 565 -0.50 -0.95 -0.52
CA PHE A 565 0.88 -1.23 -0.92
C PHE A 565 1.34 -2.61 -0.45
N PHE A 566 2.04 -3.33 -1.34
CA PHE A 566 2.54 -4.72 -1.22
C PHE A 566 1.57 -5.85 -0.79
N LEU A 567 0.39 -5.56 -0.22
CA LEU A 567 -0.63 -6.57 0.08
C LEU A 567 -1.33 -7.07 -1.21
N ILE A 568 -1.43 -8.38 -1.35
CA ILE A 568 -1.68 -9.16 -2.59
C ILE A 568 -3.02 -8.88 -3.30
N ASN A 569 -3.95 -8.16 -2.65
CA ASN A 569 -5.25 -7.76 -3.22
C ASN A 569 -5.15 -7.09 -4.61
N TYR A 570 -4.09 -6.31 -4.87
CA TYR A 570 -3.92 -5.55 -6.12
C TYR A 570 -3.70 -6.44 -7.36
N GLN A 571 -3.29 -7.70 -7.22
CA GLN A 571 -3.26 -8.65 -8.34
C GLN A 571 -4.51 -9.56 -8.36
N MET A 572 -4.99 -9.99 -7.19
CA MET A 572 -6.14 -10.91 -7.11
C MET A 572 -7.45 -10.31 -7.63
N ARG A 573 -7.79 -9.05 -7.31
CA ARG A 573 -9.03 -8.43 -7.83
C ARG A 573 -9.00 -8.19 -9.34
N ASN A 574 -7.84 -7.77 -9.87
CA ASN A 574 -7.65 -7.60 -11.32
C ASN A 574 -7.78 -8.93 -12.09
N ALA A 575 -7.47 -10.07 -11.46
CA ALA A 575 -7.80 -11.38 -12.04
C ALA A 575 -9.30 -11.66 -12.01
N ASN A 576 -9.99 -11.38 -10.89
CA ASN A 576 -11.41 -11.70 -10.72
C ASN A 576 -12.34 -10.91 -11.67
N ASP A 577 -12.10 -9.60 -11.83
CA ASP A 577 -12.90 -8.78 -12.74
C ASP A 577 -12.62 -9.12 -14.21
N ALA A 578 -11.38 -9.49 -14.55
CA ALA A 578 -11.02 -10.01 -15.87
C ALA A 578 -11.73 -11.36 -16.17
N LEU A 579 -11.78 -12.28 -15.20
CA LEU A 579 -12.55 -13.53 -15.29
C LEU A 579 -14.04 -13.25 -15.59
N ASN A 580 -14.68 -12.38 -14.80
CA ASN A 580 -16.12 -12.10 -14.91
C ASN A 580 -16.49 -11.39 -16.22
N SER A 581 -15.72 -10.37 -16.63
CA SER A 581 -15.95 -9.68 -17.92
C SER A 581 -15.74 -10.60 -19.12
N LEU A 582 -14.89 -11.62 -18.99
CA LEU A 582 -14.55 -12.52 -20.09
C LEU A 582 -15.56 -13.67 -20.21
N SER A 583 -16.03 -14.22 -19.10
CA SER A 583 -17.19 -15.14 -19.05
C SER A 583 -18.43 -14.58 -19.76
N ALA A 584 -18.80 -13.32 -19.47
CA ALA A 584 -19.94 -12.66 -20.12
C ALA A 584 -19.76 -12.50 -21.65
N ARG A 585 -18.52 -12.22 -22.10
CA ARG A 585 -18.19 -12.07 -23.52
C ARG A 585 -18.20 -13.40 -24.28
N LEU A 586 -17.68 -14.48 -23.67
CA LEU A 586 -17.76 -15.84 -24.22
C LEU A 586 -19.22 -16.22 -24.51
N LYS A 587 -20.11 -15.97 -23.55
CA LYS A 587 -21.54 -16.27 -23.65
C LYS A 587 -22.22 -15.51 -24.80
N GLY A 588 -21.98 -14.21 -24.89
CA GLY A 588 -22.54 -13.36 -25.97
C GLY A 588 -22.04 -13.71 -27.37
N GLU A 589 -20.77 -14.10 -27.53
CA GLU A 589 -20.28 -14.60 -28.83
C GLU A 589 -20.81 -15.99 -29.17
N VAL A 590 -20.98 -16.90 -28.20
CA VAL A 590 -21.64 -18.20 -28.43
C VAL A 590 -23.09 -18.03 -28.90
N ASP A 591 -23.87 -17.18 -28.20
CA ASP A 591 -25.25 -16.86 -28.59
C ASP A 591 -25.30 -16.22 -30.00
N SER A 592 -24.36 -15.31 -30.29
CA SER A 592 -24.26 -14.64 -31.60
C SER A 592 -23.81 -15.57 -32.73
N ILE A 593 -22.90 -16.51 -32.47
CA ILE A 593 -22.47 -17.54 -33.44
C ILE A 593 -23.63 -18.49 -33.72
N THR A 594 -24.40 -18.87 -32.68
CA THR A 594 -25.61 -19.69 -32.83
C THR A 594 -26.65 -19.01 -33.70
N ALA A 595 -26.93 -17.72 -33.47
CA ALA A 595 -27.85 -16.94 -34.30
C ALA A 595 -27.38 -16.81 -35.77
N GLN A 596 -26.07 -16.63 -36.02
CA GLN A 596 -25.54 -16.58 -37.39
C GLN A 596 -25.52 -17.97 -38.07
N ILE A 597 -25.35 -19.04 -37.30
CA ILE A 597 -25.52 -20.45 -37.70
C ILE A 597 -27.00 -20.79 -38.02
N GLU A 598 -27.96 -20.00 -37.53
CA GLU A 598 -29.37 -20.05 -37.94
C GLU A 598 -29.67 -19.17 -39.17
N ALA A 599 -29.00 -18.03 -39.31
CA ALA A 599 -29.11 -17.14 -40.47
C ALA A 599 -28.36 -17.65 -41.72
N GLY A 600 -27.34 -18.51 -41.56
CA GLY A 600 -26.56 -19.11 -42.64
C GLY A 600 -25.40 -18.27 -43.17
N ASN A 601 -24.89 -17.29 -42.42
CA ASN A 601 -23.83 -16.39 -42.89
C ASN A 601 -22.42 -16.92 -42.58
N GLU A 602 -21.91 -17.83 -43.43
CA GLU A 602 -20.63 -18.55 -43.21
C GLU A 602 -19.42 -17.64 -42.92
N PHE A 603 -19.30 -16.50 -43.60
CA PHE A 603 -18.18 -15.57 -43.39
C PHE A 603 -18.27 -14.87 -42.02
N GLU A 604 -19.46 -14.50 -41.58
CA GLU A 604 -19.66 -13.85 -40.28
C GLU A 604 -19.54 -14.84 -39.11
N ILE A 605 -19.96 -16.10 -39.32
CA ILE A 605 -19.67 -17.23 -38.41
C ILE A 605 -18.16 -17.39 -38.23
N TYR A 606 -17.38 -17.40 -39.32
CA TYR A 606 -15.92 -17.55 -39.26
C TYR A 606 -15.25 -16.42 -38.47
N ILE A 607 -15.55 -15.16 -38.78
CA ILE A 607 -14.95 -14.01 -38.10
C ILE A 607 -15.28 -14.00 -36.60
N LYS A 608 -16.52 -14.36 -36.22
CA LYS A 608 -16.92 -14.46 -34.81
C LYS A 608 -16.27 -15.63 -34.09
N ALA A 609 -16.22 -16.80 -34.72
CA ALA A 609 -15.55 -17.97 -34.16
C ALA A 609 -14.05 -17.73 -33.96
N LEU A 610 -13.40 -16.98 -34.85
CA LEU A 610 -12.01 -16.56 -34.74
C LEU A 610 -11.78 -15.55 -33.60
N SER A 611 -12.69 -14.58 -33.40
CA SER A 611 -12.64 -13.70 -32.23
C SER A 611 -12.84 -14.49 -30.93
N LEU A 612 -13.83 -15.39 -30.88
CA LEU A 612 -14.08 -16.25 -29.73
C LEU A 612 -12.88 -17.17 -29.42
N LEU A 613 -12.23 -17.74 -30.45
CA LEU A 613 -11.00 -18.51 -30.29
C LEU A 613 -9.88 -17.65 -29.68
N THR A 614 -9.70 -16.42 -30.15
CA THR A 614 -8.73 -15.45 -29.61
C THR A 614 -8.94 -15.18 -28.12
N ASP A 615 -10.19 -15.17 -27.67
CA ASP A 615 -10.59 -14.85 -26.31
C ASP A 615 -10.55 -16.06 -25.35
N ILE A 616 -10.87 -17.26 -25.85
CA ILE A 616 -10.64 -18.54 -25.13
C ILE A 616 -9.13 -18.83 -25.05
N GLU A 617 -8.38 -18.53 -26.11
CA GLU A 617 -6.93 -18.38 -26.03
C GLU A 617 -6.60 -17.41 -24.90
N HIS A 618 -7.08 -16.15 -24.89
CA HIS A 618 -6.70 -15.11 -23.89
C HIS A 618 -6.72 -15.59 -22.42
N LEU A 619 -7.63 -16.50 -22.06
CA LEU A 619 -7.73 -17.11 -20.74
C LEU A 619 -6.57 -18.09 -20.42
N ARG A 620 -6.18 -18.98 -21.36
CA ARG A 620 -5.39 -20.20 -21.06
C ARG A 620 -4.00 -19.94 -20.43
N LYS A 621 -3.08 -19.17 -21.03
CA LYS A 621 -1.68 -18.90 -20.54
C LYS A 621 -1.50 -17.56 -19.82
N ASN A 622 -2.61 -16.89 -19.50
CA ASN A 622 -2.63 -15.72 -18.61
C ASN A 622 -3.35 -16.03 -17.29
N ILE A 623 -4.34 -16.94 -17.28
CA ILE A 623 -5.18 -17.27 -16.11
C ILE A 623 -5.17 -18.77 -15.76
N GLY A 624 -4.88 -19.67 -16.71
CA GLY A 624 -4.67 -21.11 -16.43
C GLY A 624 -5.93 -21.98 -16.49
N LEU A 625 -6.95 -21.57 -17.25
CA LEU A 625 -8.23 -22.27 -17.35
C LEU A 625 -8.31 -23.17 -18.60
N GLU A 626 -8.71 -24.42 -18.38
CA GLU A 626 -8.97 -25.44 -19.41
C GLU A 626 -10.43 -25.42 -19.89
N PHE A 627 -10.70 -25.91 -21.11
CA PHE A 627 -12.04 -25.89 -21.73
C PHE A 627 -12.31 -27.16 -22.54
N GLU A 628 -13.41 -27.87 -22.26
CA GLU A 628 -13.72 -29.11 -22.99
C GLU A 628 -14.14 -28.82 -24.44
N GLY A 629 -13.55 -29.57 -25.40
CA GLY A 629 -13.82 -29.43 -26.83
C GLY A 629 -12.99 -28.35 -27.55
N TYR A 630 -12.07 -27.65 -26.86
CA TYR A 630 -11.24 -26.58 -27.42
C TYR A 630 -10.56 -26.94 -28.76
N ASP A 631 -9.86 -28.07 -28.83
CA ASP A 631 -9.09 -28.45 -30.04
C ASP A 631 -9.98 -28.68 -31.27
N ASN A 632 -11.21 -29.17 -31.04
CA ASN A 632 -12.20 -29.35 -32.11
C ASN A 632 -12.72 -28.01 -32.63
N PHE A 633 -12.81 -26.99 -31.77
CA PHE A 633 -13.21 -25.64 -32.17
C PHE A 633 -12.06 -24.89 -32.87
N ARG A 634 -10.83 -25.01 -32.36
CA ARG A 634 -9.61 -24.50 -33.01
C ARG A 634 -9.46 -25.10 -34.42
N GLY A 635 -9.53 -26.43 -34.54
CA GLY A 635 -9.53 -27.12 -35.83
C GLY A 635 -10.68 -26.74 -36.77
N PHE A 636 -11.85 -26.43 -36.22
CA PHE A 636 -12.98 -25.88 -36.99
C PHE A 636 -12.64 -24.50 -37.58
N VAL A 637 -12.25 -23.52 -36.76
CA VAL A 637 -11.86 -22.17 -37.20
C VAL A 637 -10.76 -22.26 -38.28
N ASP A 638 -9.76 -23.08 -38.01
CA ASP A 638 -8.60 -23.30 -38.85
C ASP A 638 -8.96 -23.99 -40.20
N SER A 639 -10.06 -24.76 -40.26
CA SER A 639 -10.60 -25.34 -41.51
C SER A 639 -11.47 -24.35 -42.29
N THR A 640 -12.27 -23.54 -41.60
CA THR A 640 -13.18 -22.56 -42.22
C THR A 640 -12.40 -21.38 -42.78
N GLY A 641 -11.35 -20.91 -42.09
CA GLY A 641 -10.46 -19.87 -42.60
C GLY A 641 -9.75 -20.27 -43.89
N LYS A 642 -9.36 -21.55 -44.02
CA LYS A 642 -8.79 -22.09 -45.26
C LYS A 642 -9.78 -22.02 -46.41
N LYS A 643 -11.06 -22.40 -46.21
CA LYS A 643 -12.12 -22.23 -47.25
C LYS A 643 -12.42 -20.75 -47.55
N ALA A 644 -12.61 -19.90 -46.55
CA ALA A 644 -12.87 -18.47 -46.75
C ALA A 644 -11.71 -17.76 -47.49
N SER A 645 -10.48 -18.24 -47.36
CA SER A 645 -9.33 -17.74 -48.14
C SER A 645 -9.29 -18.25 -49.59
N SER A 646 -9.93 -19.39 -49.90
CA SER A 646 -9.91 -19.97 -51.25
C SER A 646 -10.92 -19.35 -52.21
N ASP A 647 -12.03 -18.80 -51.70
CA ASP A 647 -12.98 -18.01 -52.52
C ASP A 647 -12.47 -16.57 -52.77
N LEU A 648 -11.39 -16.15 -52.10
CA LEU A 648 -10.66 -14.88 -52.31
C LEU A 648 -9.33 -15.11 -53.07
N VAL A 649 -9.47 -15.63 -54.28
CA VAL A 649 -8.46 -15.81 -55.34
C VAL A 649 -7.70 -14.49 -55.63
N TYR A 650 -6.39 -14.29 -55.45
CA TYR A 650 -5.21 -15.05 -54.96
C TYR A 650 -4.13 -14.00 -54.54
N PRO A 651 -2.93 -14.36 -54.02
CA PRO A 651 -2.55 -15.44 -53.10
C PRO A 651 -2.10 -14.89 -51.73
N THR A 652 -2.03 -15.74 -50.70
CA THR A 652 -2.19 -15.32 -49.30
C THR A 652 -0.93 -15.07 -48.47
N LEU A 653 -0.89 -13.92 -47.77
CA LEU A 653 -0.22 -13.63 -46.49
C LEU A 653 -0.84 -12.33 -45.92
N PRO A 654 -0.92 -12.10 -44.59
CA PRO A 654 -0.86 -13.00 -43.43
C PRO A 654 -2.21 -12.95 -42.66
N PRO A 655 -2.27 -12.75 -41.33
CA PRO A 655 -2.06 -13.71 -40.24
C PRO A 655 -3.34 -14.03 -39.44
N THR A 656 -3.31 -15.10 -38.64
CA THR A 656 -4.01 -15.18 -37.34
C THR A 656 -3.17 -15.99 -36.35
N ILE A 657 -2.94 -15.47 -35.13
CA ILE A 657 -3.75 -15.70 -33.92
C ILE A 657 -3.90 -17.21 -33.64
N ASP A 658 -2.88 -17.75 -32.96
CA ASP A 658 -2.81 -19.16 -32.51
C ASP A 658 -1.53 -19.45 -31.68
N ALA A 659 -0.57 -18.50 -31.59
CA ALA A 659 0.69 -18.66 -30.84
C ALA A 659 0.54 -18.45 -29.31
N VAL A 660 -0.67 -18.17 -28.86
CA VAL A 660 -0.96 -17.46 -27.63
C VAL A 660 -2.18 -18.17 -27.02
N LEU A 661 -2.06 -19.42 -26.52
CA LEU A 661 -2.34 -19.82 -25.09
C LEU A 661 -3.18 -21.16 -25.05
N ASP A 662 -2.91 -22.30 -24.36
CA ASP A 662 -1.78 -22.93 -23.62
C ASP A 662 -1.95 -24.48 -23.44
N ASN A 663 -1.39 -25.15 -22.39
CA ASN A 663 -2.12 -26.12 -21.52
C ASN A 663 -1.42 -26.62 -20.23
N LYS A 664 -2.21 -27.26 -19.34
CA LYS A 664 -1.87 -27.80 -17.99
C LYS A 664 -2.59 -29.16 -17.73
N GLU A 665 -2.44 -29.91 -16.62
CA GLU A 665 -1.33 -30.29 -15.70
C GLU A 665 -1.75 -31.58 -14.92
N THR A 666 -0.83 -32.36 -14.34
CA THR A 666 -1.17 -33.48 -13.40
C THR A 666 0.03 -33.97 -12.56
N LEU A 667 -0.22 -34.69 -11.45
CA LEU A 667 0.76 -35.16 -10.46
C LEU A 667 0.42 -36.57 -9.91
N SER A 668 1.41 -37.48 -9.79
CA SER A 668 1.66 -38.35 -8.61
C SER A 668 2.66 -39.50 -8.85
N GLU A 669 3.31 -39.94 -7.76
CA GLU A 669 4.10 -41.18 -7.56
C GLU A 669 5.55 -41.28 -8.12
N GLU A 670 6.49 -41.58 -7.21
CA GLU A 670 7.86 -42.08 -7.42
C GLU A 670 7.90 -43.58 -7.00
N PRO A 671 9.07 -44.27 -6.86
CA PRO A 671 10.43 -44.04 -7.39
C PRO A 671 11.04 -45.30 -8.07
N GLU A 672 12.24 -45.20 -8.68
CA GLU A 672 13.24 -46.28 -8.55
C GLU A 672 14.70 -45.85 -8.82
N PHE A 673 15.63 -46.54 -8.17
CA PHE A 673 17.11 -46.50 -8.30
C PHE A 673 17.49 -47.95 -8.72
N VAL A 674 18.51 -48.31 -9.52
CA VAL A 674 19.98 -48.24 -9.33
C VAL A 674 20.68 -48.63 -10.69
N PRO A 675 21.97 -49.08 -10.75
CA PRO A 675 23.18 -48.33 -11.14
C PRO A 675 23.74 -48.59 -12.57
N ARG A 676 24.77 -47.80 -12.98
CA ARG A 676 26.10 -48.26 -13.50
C ARG A 676 26.89 -47.10 -14.13
N GLU A 677 28.23 -47.03 -14.10
CA GLU A 677 29.27 -47.74 -13.31
C GLU A 677 30.51 -46.82 -13.22
N LEU A 678 31.46 -47.05 -12.30
CA LEU A 678 32.65 -46.19 -12.14
C LEU A 678 33.79 -46.57 -13.10
N THR A 679 34.63 -45.58 -13.42
CA THR A 679 36.09 -45.78 -13.57
C THR A 679 36.85 -44.62 -12.93
N ASP A 680 37.91 -44.94 -12.18
CA ASP A 680 38.66 -43.99 -11.37
C ASP A 680 39.73 -43.21 -12.16
N THR A 681 40.06 -42.01 -11.68
CA THR A 681 41.48 -41.71 -11.36
C THR A 681 41.58 -40.62 -10.32
N VAL A 682 42.29 -40.90 -9.22
CA VAL A 682 42.58 -39.94 -8.15
C VAL A 682 43.83 -39.12 -8.51
N ASN A 683 43.83 -37.83 -8.17
CA ASN A 683 45.03 -37.16 -7.68
C ASN A 683 44.64 -35.98 -6.79
N GLU A 684 45.31 -35.87 -5.64
CA GLU A 684 45.21 -34.74 -4.72
C GLU A 684 46.11 -33.57 -5.19
N VAL A 685 45.92 -32.38 -4.63
CA VAL A 685 46.95 -31.57 -3.93
C VAL A 685 46.55 -30.08 -3.86
N SER A 686 46.48 -29.60 -2.63
CA SER A 686 46.73 -28.24 -2.10
C SER A 686 46.42 -26.96 -2.89
N LEU A 687 45.53 -26.18 -2.28
CA LEU A 687 45.58 -24.71 -2.07
C LEU A 687 46.88 -23.98 -2.46
N GLU A 688 46.75 -22.88 -3.21
CA GLU A 688 47.40 -21.60 -2.87
C GLU A 688 46.67 -20.39 -3.49
N LYS A 689 46.88 -19.19 -2.92
CA LYS A 689 46.42 -17.86 -3.39
C LYS A 689 47.51 -16.82 -3.05
N PRO A 690 47.43 -15.56 -3.51
CA PRO A 690 47.44 -15.11 -4.90
C PRO A 690 48.58 -14.10 -5.13
N THR A 691 49.05 -13.91 -6.37
CA THR A 691 50.06 -12.88 -6.68
C THR A 691 49.46 -11.66 -7.40
N THR A 692 49.91 -10.47 -7.01
CA THR A 692 49.42 -9.17 -7.48
C THR A 692 50.46 -8.44 -8.32
N SER A 693 50.04 -7.78 -9.40
CA SER A 693 50.40 -6.40 -9.81
C SER A 693 50.24 -6.18 -11.34
N GLN A 694 50.11 -4.91 -11.72
CA GLN A 694 49.90 -4.38 -13.08
C GLN A 694 51.23 -3.74 -13.59
N PRO A 695 51.32 -2.84 -14.61
CA PRO A 695 50.34 -2.40 -15.63
C PRO A 695 50.86 -2.23 -17.08
N VAL A 696 49.96 -2.22 -18.07
CA VAL A 696 50.14 -1.51 -19.38
C VAL A 696 48.80 -0.94 -19.88
N GLN A 697 48.85 0.27 -20.43
CA GLN A 697 47.82 0.96 -21.25
C GLN A 697 48.48 1.43 -22.58
N PRO A 698 47.75 1.95 -23.59
CA PRO A 698 46.40 1.61 -24.07
C PRO A 698 46.39 1.37 -25.61
N SER A 699 45.26 0.93 -26.19
CA SER A 699 45.04 1.00 -27.65
C SER A 699 43.55 1.10 -28.03
N GLU A 700 43.28 1.75 -29.16
CA GLU A 700 41.94 2.16 -29.63
C GLU A 700 41.36 1.23 -30.74
N PRO A 701 40.13 1.43 -31.25
CA PRO A 701 39.24 0.31 -31.59
C PRO A 701 39.39 -0.27 -33.02
N VAL A 702 39.10 -1.57 -33.14
CA VAL A 702 39.04 -2.29 -34.44
C VAL A 702 37.69 -3.01 -34.61
N LYS A 703 37.25 -3.10 -35.88
CA LYS A 703 35.88 -3.38 -36.35
C LYS A 703 35.41 -4.83 -36.14
N LYS A 704 34.08 -4.99 -35.99
CA LYS A 704 33.37 -6.29 -36.06
C LYS A 704 33.39 -6.87 -37.49
N PRO A 705 33.57 -8.19 -37.66
CA PRO A 705 33.15 -8.92 -38.86
C PRO A 705 31.67 -9.37 -38.75
N GLN A 706 30.98 -9.49 -39.89
CA GLN A 706 29.70 -10.20 -40.00
C GLN A 706 29.90 -11.56 -40.69
N PRO A 707 29.16 -12.61 -40.30
CA PRO A 707 28.86 -13.75 -41.17
C PRO A 707 27.68 -13.40 -42.09
N SER A 708 27.81 -13.67 -43.39
CA SER A 708 26.77 -13.44 -44.40
C SER A 708 26.08 -14.74 -44.79
N TYR A 709 24.75 -14.74 -44.90
CA TYR A 709 23.99 -15.73 -45.66
C TYR A 709 23.04 -15.03 -46.62
N THR A 710 23.16 -15.37 -47.91
CA THR A 710 22.36 -14.84 -49.02
C THR A 710 21.17 -15.73 -49.31
N TYR A 711 20.01 -15.11 -49.57
CA TYR A 711 18.80 -15.80 -50.05
C TYR A 711 18.73 -15.70 -51.58
N ASP A 712 18.49 -16.82 -52.26
CA ASP A 712 18.52 -16.93 -53.73
C ASP A 712 17.10 -16.91 -54.33
N TYR A 713 16.86 -15.94 -55.21
CA TYR A 713 15.55 -15.65 -55.82
C TYR A 713 15.20 -16.59 -56.99
N HIS A 714 16.10 -17.48 -57.43
CA HIS A 714 15.92 -18.22 -58.68
C HIS A 714 15.27 -19.61 -58.57
N LYS A 715 15.03 -20.15 -57.36
CA LYS A 715 14.66 -21.57 -57.20
C LYS A 715 13.17 -21.92 -57.16
N GLU A 716 12.27 -20.95 -57.00
CA GLU A 716 10.81 -21.22 -57.06
C GLU A 716 10.23 -21.15 -58.48
N LYS A 717 10.92 -20.48 -59.42
CA LYS A 717 10.36 -20.20 -60.76
C LYS A 717 10.13 -21.47 -61.61
N GLU A 718 10.96 -22.49 -61.45
CA GLU A 718 10.86 -23.75 -62.22
C GLU A 718 9.67 -24.64 -61.78
N LEU A 719 9.20 -24.48 -60.53
CA LEU A 719 8.03 -25.21 -60.02
C LEU A 719 6.70 -24.65 -60.56
N TYR A 720 6.67 -23.39 -60.97
CA TYR A 720 5.45 -22.73 -61.48
C TYR A 720 5.14 -23.10 -62.94
N GLU A 721 6.16 -23.34 -63.77
CA GLU A 721 5.98 -23.58 -65.22
C GLU A 721 5.73 -25.06 -65.58
N SER A 722 6.08 -26.00 -64.69
CA SER A 722 6.02 -27.45 -64.95
C SER A 722 4.60 -28.05 -64.90
N ARG A 723 3.61 -27.39 -64.29
CA ARG A 723 2.22 -27.90 -64.19
C ARG A 723 1.27 -27.41 -65.30
N ARG A 724 1.79 -26.78 -66.37
CA ARG A 724 0.97 -26.13 -67.42
C ARG A 724 1.23 -26.66 -68.84
N LYS A 725 0.99 -27.95 -69.11
CA LYS A 725 0.67 -28.53 -70.46
C LYS A 725 0.37 -30.05 -70.41
N GLY A 726 -0.64 -30.49 -71.16
CA GLY A 726 -0.97 -31.91 -71.46
C GLY A 726 -2.27 -32.38 -70.77
N LYS A 727 -3.43 -32.64 -71.40
CA LYS A 727 -3.82 -33.35 -72.67
C LYS A 727 -3.75 -34.88 -72.55
N ASP A 728 -4.64 -35.72 -73.11
CA ASP A 728 -5.86 -35.62 -73.96
C ASP A 728 -6.64 -36.97 -73.77
N THR A 729 -7.93 -37.24 -74.08
CA THR A 729 -9.08 -36.52 -74.72
C THR A 729 -10.41 -37.26 -74.42
N ASN A 730 -11.56 -36.60 -74.69
CA ASN A 730 -12.87 -37.16 -75.11
C ASN A 730 -13.75 -38.01 -74.15
N GLY A 731 -14.94 -37.47 -73.85
CA GLY A 731 -16.14 -38.18 -73.40
C GLY A 731 -17.32 -37.20 -73.35
N ALA A 732 -18.31 -37.32 -74.25
CA ALA A 732 -19.34 -36.29 -74.43
C ALA A 732 -20.72 -36.72 -73.91
N VAL A 733 -21.38 -35.83 -73.14
CA VAL A 733 -22.85 -35.69 -73.08
C VAL A 733 -23.22 -34.30 -72.54
N SER A 734 -24.19 -33.65 -73.19
CA SER A 734 -24.96 -32.44 -72.83
C SER A 734 -24.38 -31.35 -71.91
N GLN A 735 -24.30 -30.12 -72.43
CA GLN A 735 -24.51 -28.91 -71.63
C GLN A 735 -25.95 -28.87 -71.09
N ARG A 736 -26.19 -29.46 -69.91
CA ARG A 736 -27.44 -29.26 -69.14
C ARG A 736 -27.28 -29.40 -67.61
N SER A 737 -26.04 -29.35 -67.12
CA SER A 737 -25.66 -29.54 -65.72
C SER A 737 -24.98 -28.33 -65.07
N ALA A 738 -24.95 -27.16 -65.72
CA ALA A 738 -24.56 -25.85 -65.12
C ALA A 738 -25.59 -25.33 -64.08
N ARG A 739 -26.21 -26.28 -63.37
CA ARG A 739 -27.16 -26.15 -62.26
C ARG A 739 -26.94 -27.31 -61.26
N ALA A 740 -26.56 -28.49 -61.76
CA ALA A 740 -26.22 -29.65 -60.91
C ALA A 740 -24.86 -29.50 -60.19
N GLU A 741 -23.88 -28.79 -60.77
CA GLU A 741 -22.67 -28.40 -60.04
C GLU A 741 -22.96 -27.40 -58.90
N GLN A 742 -24.12 -26.72 -58.89
CA GLN A 742 -24.60 -25.94 -57.74
C GLN A 742 -25.35 -26.81 -56.71
N ASP A 743 -26.03 -27.87 -57.16
CA ASP A 743 -26.84 -28.72 -56.29
C ASP A 743 -25.98 -29.71 -55.47
N ASP A 744 -24.93 -30.31 -56.05
CA ASP A 744 -24.03 -31.25 -55.35
C ASP A 744 -23.18 -30.53 -54.29
N LEU A 745 -22.72 -29.31 -54.60
CA LEU A 745 -22.14 -28.38 -53.63
C LEU A 745 -23.09 -28.11 -52.46
N SER A 746 -24.41 -28.09 -52.69
CA SER A 746 -25.40 -27.82 -51.64
C SER A 746 -25.59 -28.98 -50.66
N GLU A 747 -25.50 -30.24 -51.10
CA GLU A 747 -25.55 -31.38 -50.16
C GLU A 747 -24.29 -31.45 -49.30
N GLU A 748 -23.10 -31.16 -49.84
CA GLU A 748 -21.87 -31.05 -49.04
C GLU A 748 -21.92 -29.86 -48.08
N LEU A 749 -22.47 -28.71 -48.49
CA LEU A 749 -22.70 -27.55 -47.62
C LEU A 749 -23.71 -27.84 -46.51
N ILE A 750 -24.78 -28.59 -46.79
CA ILE A 750 -25.78 -29.01 -45.80
C ILE A 750 -25.18 -30.01 -44.81
N ALA A 751 -24.37 -30.97 -45.27
CA ALA A 751 -23.64 -31.88 -44.40
C ALA A 751 -22.64 -31.12 -43.50
N MET A 752 -21.87 -30.18 -44.06
CA MET A 752 -20.99 -29.29 -43.31
C MET A 752 -21.75 -28.44 -42.30
N THR A 753 -22.86 -27.79 -42.69
CA THR A 753 -23.71 -26.98 -41.80
C THR A 753 -24.24 -27.80 -40.62
N LYS A 754 -24.51 -29.08 -40.84
CA LYS A 754 -24.95 -30.02 -39.80
C LYS A 754 -23.81 -30.36 -38.82
N GLN A 755 -22.59 -30.55 -39.33
CA GLN A 755 -21.39 -30.75 -38.50
C GLN A 755 -20.99 -29.47 -37.75
N LEU A 756 -21.08 -28.30 -38.39
CA LEU A 756 -20.96 -26.97 -37.77
C LEU A 756 -21.90 -26.84 -36.58
N LYS A 757 -23.19 -27.13 -36.78
CA LYS A 757 -24.21 -27.13 -35.71
C LYS A 757 -23.87 -28.12 -34.60
N GLN A 758 -23.39 -29.33 -34.92
CA GLN A 758 -23.01 -30.31 -33.89
C GLN A 758 -21.76 -29.91 -33.11
N ASN A 759 -20.72 -29.38 -33.75
CA ASN A 759 -19.47 -28.97 -33.08
C ASN A 759 -19.69 -27.70 -32.24
N ALA A 760 -20.43 -26.71 -32.76
CA ALA A 760 -20.79 -25.52 -32.00
C ALA A 760 -21.71 -25.85 -30.82
N LEU A 761 -22.67 -26.77 -31.00
CA LEU A 761 -23.53 -27.26 -29.90
C LEU A 761 -22.73 -28.05 -28.85
N ALA A 762 -21.75 -28.85 -29.25
CA ALA A 762 -20.88 -29.58 -28.33
C ALA A 762 -19.99 -28.63 -27.50
N LEU A 763 -19.37 -27.62 -28.13
CA LEU A 763 -18.61 -26.59 -27.40
C LEU A 763 -19.53 -25.73 -26.52
N SER A 764 -20.72 -25.38 -27.00
CA SER A 764 -21.73 -24.66 -26.20
C SER A 764 -22.16 -25.49 -24.99
N GLN A 765 -22.31 -26.80 -25.13
CA GLN A 765 -22.59 -27.72 -24.02
C GLN A 765 -21.41 -27.81 -23.04
N GLY A 766 -20.17 -27.96 -23.52
CA GLY A 766 -18.95 -27.94 -22.70
C GLY A 766 -18.79 -26.65 -21.91
N LEU A 767 -18.86 -25.49 -22.58
CA LEU A 767 -18.87 -24.18 -21.94
C LEU A 767 -20.03 -24.02 -20.95
N SER A 768 -21.20 -24.59 -21.21
CA SER A 768 -22.35 -24.56 -20.30
C SER A 768 -22.17 -25.46 -19.06
N SER A 769 -21.44 -26.59 -19.17
CA SER A 769 -21.03 -27.41 -18.02
C SER A 769 -19.85 -26.83 -17.24
N ASP A 770 -18.95 -26.10 -17.91
CA ASP A 770 -17.81 -25.41 -17.28
C ASP A 770 -18.20 -24.07 -16.64
N MET A 771 -19.27 -23.40 -17.12
CA MET A 771 -19.78 -22.15 -16.55
C MET A 771 -20.04 -22.23 -15.03
N PRO A 772 -20.71 -23.27 -14.48
CA PRO A 772 -20.80 -23.48 -13.03
C PRO A 772 -19.46 -23.62 -12.31
N LEU A 773 -18.43 -24.16 -12.97
CA LEU A 773 -17.07 -24.28 -12.40
C LEU A 773 -16.34 -22.93 -12.42
N ILE A 774 -16.52 -22.14 -13.47
CA ILE A 774 -16.01 -20.77 -13.61
C ILE A 774 -16.69 -19.84 -12.59
N GLU A 775 -18.02 -19.89 -12.49
CA GLU A 775 -18.79 -19.19 -11.46
C GLU A 775 -18.38 -19.65 -10.06
N GLN A 776 -18.22 -20.96 -9.79
CA GLN A 776 -17.75 -21.45 -8.49
C GLN A 776 -16.29 -21.04 -8.21
N THR A 777 -15.45 -20.84 -9.23
CA THR A 777 -14.06 -20.38 -9.07
C THR A 777 -13.99 -18.87 -8.80
N SER A 778 -14.80 -18.07 -9.50
CA SER A 778 -15.01 -16.65 -9.21
C SER A 778 -15.57 -16.46 -7.79
N ASN A 779 -16.61 -17.22 -7.42
CA ASN A 779 -17.14 -17.25 -6.05
C ASN A 779 -16.11 -17.75 -5.02
N LYS A 780 -15.21 -18.69 -5.36
CA LYS A 780 -14.12 -19.14 -4.45
C LYS A 780 -13.03 -18.10 -4.28
N LEU A 781 -12.71 -17.32 -5.32
CA LEU A 781 -11.81 -16.16 -5.24
C LEU A 781 -12.46 -15.01 -4.45
N GLU A 782 -13.76 -14.78 -4.66
CA GLU A 782 -14.56 -13.83 -3.88
C GLU A 782 -14.65 -14.25 -2.41
N VAL A 783 -14.83 -15.54 -2.12
CA VAL A 783 -14.77 -16.11 -0.76
C VAL A 783 -13.34 -16.09 -0.18
N ALA A 784 -12.28 -16.22 -0.99
CA ALA A 784 -10.90 -15.99 -0.54
C ALA A 784 -10.59 -14.49 -0.34
N VAL A 785 -11.44 -13.59 -0.83
CA VAL A 785 -11.43 -12.15 -0.55
C VAL A 785 -12.38 -11.77 0.60
N GLN A 786 -13.29 -12.66 1.00
CA GLN A 786 -14.30 -12.44 2.05
C GLN A 786 -14.11 -13.26 3.35
N LEU A 787 -13.33 -14.35 3.36
CA LEU A 787 -13.05 -15.13 4.58
C LEU A 787 -11.77 -14.64 5.29
N PRO A 788 -11.85 -14.13 6.53
CA PRO A 788 -10.70 -13.67 7.30
C PRO A 788 -10.17 -14.72 8.28
N VAL A 789 -8.85 -14.73 8.48
CA VAL A 789 -8.15 -15.19 9.70
C VAL A 789 -6.93 -14.30 9.92
#